data_AF-A0A165DY82-F1
#
_entry.id   AF-A0A165DY82-F1
#
_cell.length_a   1.000
_cell.length_b   1.000
_cell.length_c   1.000
_cell.angle_alpha   90.00
_cell.angle_beta   90.00
_cell.angle_gamma   90.00
#
_symmetry.space_group_name_H-M   'P 1'
#
loop_
_entity.id
_entity.type
_entity.pdbx_description
1 polymer ?
#
loop_
_entity_poly.entity_id
_entity_poly.type
_entity_poly.pdbx_seq_one_letter_code
_entity_poly.pdbx_strand_id
1 'polypeptide(L)'
;MPNSESGYESDDATPPSVIAVQTCDPDPTVSRSACTGHHNAVIRNAMKKLVSQLSLPDLTTKHGLKQCYWDEDVIASIFDTAKSADGHTSTAAAVALCRICTDSGIVQMMEPDDFVTGLSSFLQQDKCELLHMAALMLMIRVLAECGEETAQALGEHIVPLVITLLAHQERDNMVTELCAEAIGAWGSVGHWEERLWPEILDSFVEAARLSDRVTRQSFSQLLYTVSESLCGFHVRGDPIHVDIENGAALRAFLLASLQSPAAADRLVAMRGLHHLLPRIIRPSWDRGAVSVIPADDPMLVQLHHRTGLDVTNSDAATFCNLSHRFFSSMRKFVADGDSLSLANELCDIILEDPLVVEFSPRTVELLGLGELPSDCGLDYENNVWLATLDLCVSALERDGAHLVDSLANDRLAVMRVYALLRRNDLGAAAEMARSRIENDAVSRKFAASALFFCYPLALSRLSRDFSEAWIWLRVFDEEGEESNDEAFAACIKTPLYRAILSSLASSTMDKLLNYPFDCSAQSWTAYSLFGRIAKGCARRYLETAPFDGRDTNYMIDIDDVCMILFHGSSTIRKHLQTALKQFEITKAIDEKSWKRMRRSPLEHLVRELYTGYGPAAKAWAPKLNRHFRFPPREIPEDQVEQLWNRGDVHSLKRESTAAQVDAWRALFRGERNGRYARVVSWSDAPPELLATMLLLDYPDVATHTCAWCRAESVLANGFATATATARRHTGMRPINGSVYEITCDDDRRQLFAIKCRRTILICMNSEIGNASGWFEYSRLQPSPIPVPHP
;
A
#
# COMPACT_ATOMS: atom_id res chain seq x y z
N MET A 1 25.26 56.80 1.03
CA MET A 1 24.43 57.49 2.04
C MET A 1 24.27 58.95 1.64
N PRO A 2 23.08 59.55 1.74
CA PRO A 2 21.95 59.12 2.55
C PRO A 2 20.77 58.54 1.75
N ASN A 3 19.99 57.79 2.52
CA ASN A 3 18.75 57.09 2.21
C ASN A 3 17.57 58.07 2.12
N SER A 4 16.56 57.70 1.36
CA SER A 4 15.18 58.16 1.57
C SER A 4 14.27 56.93 1.57
N GLU A 5 13.64 56.73 2.71
CA GLU A 5 12.89 55.56 3.16
C GLU A 5 11.63 55.33 2.31
N SER A 6 11.50 54.10 1.81
CA SER A 6 10.24 53.53 1.33
C SER A 6 9.41 53.10 2.54
N GLY A 7 8.20 53.67 2.65
CA GLY A 7 7.19 53.17 3.57
C GLY A 7 6.82 51.74 3.24
N TYR A 8 7.12 50.83 4.15
CA TYR A 8 6.48 49.53 4.22
C TYR A 8 5.11 49.73 4.88
N GLU A 9 4.07 49.85 4.07
CA GLU A 9 2.73 49.41 4.49
C GLU A 9 2.74 47.88 4.38
N SER A 10 2.77 47.22 5.54
CA SER A 10 2.55 45.78 5.64
C SER A 10 1.10 45.49 5.28
N ASP A 11 0.85 45.11 4.03
CA ASP A 11 -0.33 44.33 3.69
C ASP A 11 -0.17 42.96 4.37
N ASP A 12 -0.70 42.88 5.60
CA ASP A 12 -1.01 41.65 6.32
C ASP A 12 -2.04 40.85 5.50
N ALA A 13 -1.57 40.23 4.42
CA ALA A 13 -2.21 39.10 3.79
C ALA A 13 -2.12 37.93 4.79
N THR A 14 -3.05 37.90 5.73
CA THR A 14 -3.32 36.74 6.57
C THR A 14 -3.47 35.54 5.63
N PRO A 15 -2.59 34.53 5.69
CA PRO A 15 -2.77 33.32 4.91
C PRO A 15 -4.12 32.71 5.32
N PRO A 16 -4.86 32.09 4.37
CA PRO A 16 -6.10 31.40 4.71
C PRO A 16 -5.79 30.42 5.84
N SER A 17 -6.41 30.68 6.99
CA SER A 17 -6.26 29.97 8.25
C SER A 17 -5.83 28.53 8.04
N VAL A 18 -4.61 28.20 8.47
CA VAL A 18 -4.33 26.90 9.08
C VAL A 18 -5.54 26.61 9.95
N ILE A 19 -6.33 25.60 9.61
CA ILE A 19 -7.29 25.08 10.57
C ILE A 19 -6.36 24.57 11.66
N ALA A 20 -6.24 25.37 12.72
CA ALA A 20 -5.48 25.03 13.90
C ALA A 20 -5.87 23.59 14.26
N VAL A 21 -4.87 22.75 14.51
CA VAL A 21 -5.04 21.54 15.32
C VAL A 21 -6.01 21.93 16.41
N GLN A 22 -7.22 21.36 16.41
CA GLN A 22 -8.21 21.70 17.42
C GLN A 22 -7.52 21.44 18.76
N THR A 23 -7.13 22.51 19.42
CA THR A 23 -6.65 22.46 20.78
C THR A 23 -7.78 21.83 21.56
N CYS A 24 -7.53 20.64 22.12
CA CYS A 24 -8.42 19.91 23.02
C CYS A 24 -8.63 20.68 24.34
N ASP A 25 -8.99 21.95 24.27
CA ASP A 25 -9.49 22.67 25.41
C ASP A 25 -10.96 22.27 25.58
N PRO A 26 -11.33 21.71 26.74
CA PRO A 26 -12.70 21.31 26.98
C PRO A 26 -13.58 22.56 27.04
N ASP A 27 -14.38 22.82 26.00
CA ASP A 27 -15.32 23.94 25.95
C ASP A 27 -16.41 23.79 27.06
N PRO A 28 -16.35 24.59 28.14
CA PRO A 28 -17.20 24.39 29.31
C PRO A 28 -18.67 24.80 29.08
N THR A 29 -19.04 25.29 27.89
CA THR A 29 -20.34 25.93 27.64
C THR A 29 -21.45 25.01 27.12
N VAL A 30 -21.14 23.76 26.78
CA VAL A 30 -22.10 22.81 26.21
C VAL A 30 -22.60 21.84 27.28
N SER A 31 -23.92 21.61 27.32
CA SER A 31 -24.56 20.61 28.18
C SER A 31 -24.14 19.21 27.72
N ARG A 32 -23.27 18.57 28.51
CA ARG A 32 -22.62 17.29 28.18
C ARG A 32 -23.46 16.12 28.71
N SER A 33 -23.48 15.01 27.97
CA SER A 33 -24.15 13.76 28.36
C SER A 33 -23.79 13.38 29.81
N ALA A 34 -24.79 12.92 30.57
CA ALA A 34 -24.81 12.85 32.03
C ALA A 34 -23.83 11.84 32.68
N CYS A 35 -22.77 11.40 32.00
CA CYS A 35 -21.88 10.34 32.48
C CYS A 35 -20.57 10.85 33.10
N THR A 36 -20.67 11.85 33.97
CA THR A 36 -19.55 12.39 34.76
C THR A 36 -19.12 11.47 35.91
N GLY A 37 -19.80 10.31 36.07
CA GLY A 37 -19.63 9.38 37.20
C GLY A 37 -18.70 8.17 36.96
N HIS A 38 -18.37 7.81 35.72
CA HIS A 38 -17.57 6.60 35.42
C HIS A 38 -16.07 6.94 35.34
N HIS A 39 -15.38 7.12 36.46
CA HIS A 39 -13.91 7.28 36.45
C HIS A 39 -13.18 5.97 36.76
N ASN A 40 -11.87 5.88 36.47
CA ASN A 40 -11.08 4.64 36.64
C ASN A 40 -11.25 3.93 37.99
N ALA A 41 -11.48 4.66 39.09
CA ALA A 41 -11.70 4.03 40.39
C ALA A 41 -13.06 3.31 40.47
N VAL A 42 -14.07 3.81 39.77
CA VAL A 42 -15.41 3.20 39.69
C VAL A 42 -15.35 1.95 38.82
N ILE A 43 -14.69 2.01 37.65
CA ILE A 43 -14.46 0.81 36.83
C ILE A 43 -13.63 -0.22 37.60
N ARG A 44 -12.57 0.20 38.30
CA ARG A 44 -11.75 -0.69 39.14
C ARG A 44 -12.58 -1.34 40.24
N ASN A 45 -13.47 -0.60 40.90
CA ASN A 45 -14.35 -1.15 41.94
C ASN A 45 -15.40 -2.10 41.34
N ALA A 46 -15.95 -1.78 40.17
CA ALA A 46 -16.85 -2.67 39.43
C ALA A 46 -16.14 -3.95 38.98
N MET A 47 -14.90 -3.86 38.50
CA MET A 47 -14.06 -5.02 38.18
C MET A 47 -13.75 -5.86 39.42
N LYS A 48 -13.39 -5.24 40.55
CA LYS A 48 -13.20 -5.98 41.82
C LYS A 48 -14.46 -6.70 42.25
N LYS A 49 -15.61 -6.04 42.12
CA LYS A 49 -16.93 -6.61 42.42
C LYS A 49 -17.24 -7.77 41.49
N LEU A 50 -17.08 -7.60 40.17
CA LEU A 50 -17.26 -8.64 39.16
C LEU A 50 -16.38 -9.86 39.45
N VAL A 51 -15.08 -9.66 39.68
CA VAL A 51 -14.13 -10.71 40.02
C VAL A 51 -14.55 -11.43 41.30
N SER A 52 -14.98 -10.70 42.33
CA SER A 52 -15.42 -11.32 43.59
C SER A 52 -16.76 -12.06 43.47
N GLN A 53 -17.67 -11.58 42.61
CA GLN A 53 -19.00 -12.16 42.43
C GLN A 53 -18.96 -13.43 41.58
N LEU A 54 -18.16 -13.42 40.51
CA LEU A 54 -18.04 -14.52 39.56
C LEU A 54 -16.83 -15.42 39.85
N SER A 55 -16.07 -15.13 40.91
CA SER A 55 -14.81 -15.82 41.25
C SER A 55 -13.84 -15.91 40.07
N LEU A 56 -13.72 -14.82 39.29
CA LEU A 56 -12.93 -14.82 38.06
C LEU A 56 -11.44 -15.09 38.34
N PRO A 57 -10.78 -15.89 37.50
CA PRO A 57 -9.34 -16.07 37.58
C PRO A 57 -8.60 -14.80 37.14
N ASP A 58 -7.30 -14.73 37.38
CA ASP A 58 -6.49 -13.57 36.97
C ASP A 58 -6.36 -13.49 35.44
N LEU A 59 -7.26 -12.72 34.83
CA LEU A 59 -7.37 -12.49 33.38
C LEU A 59 -6.16 -11.74 32.78
N THR A 60 -5.21 -11.29 33.60
CA THR A 60 -3.95 -10.68 33.12
C THR A 60 -2.86 -11.72 32.85
N THR A 61 -3.12 -12.99 33.19
CA THR A 61 -2.15 -14.08 33.12
C THR A 61 -2.59 -15.16 32.16
N LYS A 62 -1.63 -15.81 31.50
CA LYS A 62 -1.90 -16.98 30.65
C LYS A 62 -2.54 -18.13 31.41
N HIS A 63 -2.27 -18.25 32.72
CA HIS A 63 -2.88 -19.28 33.55
C HIS A 63 -4.37 -18.99 33.80
N GLY A 64 -4.72 -17.74 34.12
CA GLY A 64 -6.11 -17.36 34.33
C GLY A 64 -6.93 -17.40 33.04
N LEU A 65 -6.37 -17.00 31.90
CA LEU A 65 -7.01 -17.18 30.60
C LEU A 65 -7.24 -18.68 30.28
N LYS A 66 -6.27 -19.54 30.58
CA LYS A 66 -6.46 -20.99 30.47
C LYS A 66 -7.56 -21.50 31.39
N GLN A 67 -7.72 -20.97 32.61
CA GLN A 67 -8.81 -21.37 33.48
C GLN A 67 -10.17 -21.03 32.88
N CYS A 68 -10.33 -19.84 32.27
CA CYS A 68 -11.54 -19.50 31.51
C CYS A 68 -11.76 -20.44 30.30
N TYR A 69 -10.69 -20.90 29.65
CA TYR A 69 -10.79 -21.88 28.56
C TYR A 69 -11.34 -23.24 29.02
N TRP A 70 -11.15 -23.63 30.28
CA TRP A 70 -11.64 -24.90 30.82
C TRP A 70 -13.01 -24.81 31.51
N ASP A 71 -13.54 -23.60 31.69
CA ASP A 71 -14.74 -23.32 32.46
C ASP A 71 -15.68 -22.39 31.66
N GLU A 72 -16.49 -23.00 30.78
CA GLU A 72 -17.43 -22.29 29.90
C GLU A 72 -18.49 -21.51 30.70
N ASP A 73 -18.87 -21.99 31.89
CA ASP A 73 -19.85 -21.34 32.76
C ASP A 73 -19.38 -19.94 33.22
N VAL A 74 -18.07 -19.74 33.35
CA VAL A 74 -17.48 -18.44 33.71
C VAL A 74 -17.70 -17.42 32.59
N ILE A 75 -17.52 -17.81 31.33
CA ILE A 75 -17.70 -16.92 30.16
C ILE A 75 -19.18 -16.57 30.01
N ALA A 76 -20.07 -17.57 30.07
CA ALA A 76 -21.51 -17.36 30.02
C ALA A 76 -21.98 -16.42 31.14
N SER A 77 -21.45 -16.59 32.36
CA SER A 77 -21.76 -15.72 33.49
C SER A 77 -21.31 -14.27 33.30
N ILE A 78 -20.19 -14.03 32.57
CA ILE A 78 -19.76 -12.67 32.21
C ILE A 78 -20.72 -12.06 31.18
N PHE A 79 -21.17 -12.82 30.18
CA PHE A 79 -22.19 -12.38 29.21
C PHE A 79 -23.56 -12.14 29.84
N ASP A 80 -23.94 -12.88 30.88
CA ASP A 80 -25.15 -12.58 31.64
C ASP A 80 -25.00 -11.33 32.50
N THR A 81 -23.83 -11.13 33.09
CA THR A 81 -23.52 -9.92 33.86
C THR A 81 -23.44 -8.67 32.96
N ALA A 82 -23.04 -8.84 31.71
CA ALA A 82 -23.08 -7.81 30.67
C ALA A 82 -24.50 -7.28 30.38
N LYS A 83 -25.55 -8.07 30.65
CA LYS A 83 -26.96 -7.69 30.50
C LYS A 83 -27.49 -6.89 31.71
N SER A 84 -26.65 -6.62 32.72
CA SER A 84 -27.10 -5.93 33.93
C SER A 84 -27.55 -4.49 33.63
N ALA A 85 -28.52 -4.00 34.41
CA ALA A 85 -28.95 -2.61 34.35
C ALA A 85 -27.89 -1.62 34.92
N ASP A 86 -26.88 -2.12 35.65
CA ASP A 86 -25.80 -1.30 36.19
C ASP A 86 -24.70 -1.10 35.15
N GLY A 87 -24.66 0.09 34.55
CA GLY A 87 -23.68 0.44 33.52
C GLY A 87 -22.22 0.22 33.91
N HIS A 88 -21.87 0.30 35.20
CA HIS A 88 -20.51 0.03 35.67
C HIS A 88 -20.17 -1.46 35.59
N THR A 89 -21.12 -2.32 35.98
CA THR A 89 -20.98 -3.76 35.96
C THR A 89 -20.96 -4.27 34.52
N SER A 90 -21.77 -3.69 33.63
CA SER A 90 -21.75 -3.99 32.20
C SER A 90 -20.44 -3.54 31.52
N THR A 91 -19.89 -2.38 31.91
CA THR A 91 -18.56 -1.92 31.45
C THR A 91 -17.44 -2.86 31.92
N ALA A 92 -17.49 -3.29 33.19
CA ALA A 92 -16.55 -4.26 33.74
C ALA A 92 -16.61 -5.59 32.97
N ALA A 93 -17.82 -6.08 32.65
CA ALA A 93 -18.00 -7.29 31.84
C ALA A 93 -17.38 -7.14 30.44
N ALA A 94 -17.64 -6.02 29.73
CA ALA A 94 -17.04 -5.75 28.43
C ALA A 94 -15.50 -5.71 28.47
N VAL A 95 -14.91 -5.11 29.51
CA VAL A 95 -13.45 -5.08 29.73
C VAL A 95 -12.90 -6.48 30.02
N ALA A 96 -13.60 -7.29 30.82
CA ALA A 96 -13.22 -8.67 31.10
C ALA A 96 -13.22 -9.50 29.80
N LEU A 97 -14.27 -9.38 28.99
CA LEU A 97 -14.37 -10.04 27.68
C LEU A 97 -13.26 -9.59 26.73
N CYS A 98 -12.95 -8.28 26.69
CA CYS A 98 -11.81 -7.76 25.94
C CYS A 98 -10.51 -8.48 26.29
N ARG A 99 -10.24 -8.70 27.58
CA ARG A 99 -9.05 -9.41 28.05
C ARG A 99 -9.08 -10.89 27.68
N ILE A 100 -10.23 -11.54 27.83
CA ILE A 100 -10.39 -12.96 27.47
C ILE A 100 -10.16 -13.18 25.97
N CYS A 101 -10.72 -12.31 25.13
CA CYS A 101 -10.61 -12.38 23.67
C CYS A 101 -9.21 -12.00 23.14
N THR A 102 -8.20 -11.87 24.01
CA THR A 102 -6.80 -11.82 23.57
C THR A 102 -6.25 -13.19 23.18
N ASP A 103 -6.89 -14.28 23.63
CA ASP A 103 -6.54 -15.64 23.23
C ASP A 103 -7.46 -16.11 22.10
N SER A 104 -6.90 -16.31 20.91
CA SER A 104 -7.63 -16.73 19.71
C SER A 104 -8.35 -18.07 19.89
N GLY A 105 -7.81 -18.97 20.74
CA GLY A 105 -8.42 -20.27 21.00
C GLY A 105 -9.71 -20.15 21.80
N ILE A 106 -9.82 -19.15 22.68
CA ILE A 106 -11.07 -18.90 23.43
C ILE A 106 -12.12 -18.26 22.52
N VAL A 107 -11.73 -17.29 21.67
CA VAL A 107 -12.66 -16.62 20.75
C VAL A 107 -13.35 -17.62 19.83
N GLN A 108 -12.63 -18.63 19.36
CA GLN A 108 -13.16 -19.67 18.47
C GLN A 108 -14.07 -20.71 19.15
N MET A 109 -14.10 -20.77 20.48
CA MET A 109 -15.00 -21.66 21.22
C MET A 109 -16.28 -20.96 21.67
N MET A 110 -16.32 -19.64 21.65
CA MET A 110 -17.48 -18.87 22.08
C MET A 110 -18.55 -18.90 20.98
N GLU A 111 -19.81 -19.04 21.39
CA GLU A 111 -20.94 -19.08 20.48
C GLU A 111 -21.19 -17.69 19.85
N PRO A 112 -21.52 -17.61 18.55
CA PRO A 112 -21.87 -16.36 17.89
C PRO A 112 -22.96 -15.56 18.63
N ASP A 113 -23.98 -16.26 19.13
CA ASP A 113 -25.13 -15.67 19.82
C ASP A 113 -24.75 -14.93 21.11
N ASP A 114 -23.72 -15.38 21.82
CA ASP A 114 -23.23 -14.72 23.02
C ASP A 114 -22.63 -13.36 22.69
N PHE A 115 -21.81 -13.30 21.64
CA PHE A 115 -21.25 -12.04 21.14
C PHE A 115 -22.32 -11.10 20.63
N VAL A 116 -23.26 -11.59 19.81
CA VAL A 116 -24.36 -10.78 19.28
C VAL A 116 -25.19 -10.20 20.42
N THR A 117 -25.58 -11.03 21.39
CA THR A 117 -26.39 -10.59 22.52
C THR A 117 -25.65 -9.58 23.39
N GLY A 118 -24.39 -9.86 23.73
CA GLY A 118 -23.55 -8.99 24.54
C GLY A 118 -23.30 -7.62 23.89
N LEU A 119 -22.79 -7.62 22.64
CA LEU A 119 -22.47 -6.40 21.90
C LEU A 119 -23.73 -5.58 21.59
N SER A 120 -24.87 -6.23 21.29
CA SER A 120 -26.15 -5.52 21.10
C SER A 120 -26.61 -4.76 22.34
N SER A 121 -26.38 -5.32 23.54
CA SER A 121 -26.68 -4.66 24.81
C SER A 121 -25.75 -3.47 25.05
N PHE A 122 -24.47 -3.61 24.71
CA PHE A 122 -23.45 -2.59 24.97
C PHE A 122 -23.53 -1.38 24.04
N LEU A 123 -23.88 -1.60 22.77
CA LEU A 123 -23.84 -0.58 21.71
C LEU A 123 -25.15 0.22 21.59
N GLN A 124 -26.10 0.05 22.52
CA GLN A 124 -27.31 0.88 22.55
C GLN A 124 -26.94 2.36 22.78
N GLN A 125 -27.69 3.26 22.16
CA GLN A 125 -27.40 4.70 22.16
C GLN A 125 -27.48 5.38 23.53
N ASP A 126 -28.28 4.83 24.44
CA ASP A 126 -28.50 5.33 25.80
C ASP A 126 -27.34 4.99 26.76
N LYS A 127 -26.36 4.19 26.31
CA LYS A 127 -25.23 3.75 27.14
C LYS A 127 -24.11 4.78 27.20
N CYS A 128 -23.24 4.62 28.19
CA CYS A 128 -22.10 5.51 28.38
C CYS A 128 -20.98 5.24 27.38
N GLU A 129 -20.23 6.28 27.02
CA GLU A 129 -19.13 6.22 26.04
C GLU A 129 -18.02 5.24 26.44
N LEU A 130 -17.76 5.02 27.74
CA LEU A 130 -16.78 4.03 28.20
C LEU A 130 -17.19 2.59 27.87
N LEU A 131 -18.50 2.30 27.95
CA LEU A 131 -19.02 1.01 27.53
C LEU A 131 -18.93 0.88 26.00
N HIS A 132 -19.26 1.92 25.25
CA HIS A 132 -19.08 1.94 23.79
C HIS A 132 -17.62 1.68 23.40
N MET A 133 -16.67 2.38 24.01
CA MET A 133 -15.23 2.18 23.76
C MET A 133 -14.81 0.73 24.07
N ALA A 134 -15.24 0.17 25.20
CA ALA A 134 -14.94 -1.22 25.55
C ALA A 134 -15.56 -2.23 24.56
N ALA A 135 -16.80 -2.01 24.14
CA ALA A 135 -17.53 -2.88 23.22
C ALA A 135 -16.95 -2.84 21.80
N LEU A 136 -16.58 -1.65 21.30
CA LEU A 136 -15.92 -1.50 20.01
C LEU A 136 -14.55 -2.18 20.03
N MET A 137 -13.78 -2.02 21.11
CA MET A 137 -12.51 -2.73 21.30
C MET A 137 -12.69 -4.25 21.35
N LEU A 138 -13.75 -4.74 21.99
CA LEU A 138 -14.09 -6.16 22.01
C LEU A 138 -14.37 -6.66 20.59
N MET A 139 -15.24 -5.96 19.85
CA MET A 139 -15.57 -6.30 18.47
C MET A 139 -14.34 -6.35 17.56
N ILE A 140 -13.46 -5.36 17.62
CA ILE A 140 -12.20 -5.33 16.84
C ILE A 140 -11.35 -6.57 17.14
N ARG A 141 -11.23 -6.97 18.41
CA ARG A 141 -10.46 -8.16 18.81
C ARG A 141 -11.10 -9.46 18.32
N VAL A 142 -12.43 -9.56 18.43
CA VAL A 142 -13.17 -10.75 18.01
C VAL A 142 -13.04 -10.92 16.50
N LEU A 143 -13.29 -9.88 15.70
CA LEU A 143 -13.19 -9.94 14.24
C LEU A 143 -11.79 -10.31 13.73
N ALA A 144 -10.74 -10.06 14.51
CA ALA A 144 -9.37 -10.44 14.15
C ALA A 144 -9.10 -11.95 14.25
N GLU A 145 -9.84 -12.69 15.07
CA GLU A 145 -9.51 -14.09 15.43
C GLU A 145 -10.70 -15.06 15.38
N CYS A 146 -11.92 -14.58 15.11
CA CYS A 146 -13.14 -15.37 15.10
C CYS A 146 -13.27 -16.30 13.89
N GLY A 147 -14.21 -17.26 13.99
CA GLY A 147 -14.60 -18.12 12.89
C GLY A 147 -15.60 -17.45 11.94
N GLU A 148 -15.85 -18.14 10.82
CA GLU A 148 -16.79 -17.76 9.77
C GLU A 148 -18.20 -17.44 10.30
N GLU A 149 -18.77 -18.31 11.14
CA GLU A 149 -20.12 -18.17 11.70
C GLU A 149 -20.25 -16.92 12.60
N THR A 150 -19.25 -16.70 13.46
CA THR A 150 -19.20 -15.52 14.34
C THR A 150 -19.06 -14.24 13.51
N ALA A 151 -18.20 -14.23 12.50
CA ALA A 151 -18.01 -13.06 11.64
C ALA A 151 -19.30 -12.70 10.90
N GLN A 152 -19.99 -13.69 10.34
CA GLN A 152 -21.28 -13.49 9.69
C GLN A 152 -22.32 -12.91 10.66
N ALA A 153 -22.47 -13.48 11.85
CA ALA A 153 -23.44 -13.02 12.84
C ALA A 153 -23.13 -11.57 13.31
N LEU A 154 -21.85 -11.22 13.49
CA LEU A 154 -21.43 -9.86 13.82
C LEU A 154 -21.69 -8.89 12.66
N GLY A 155 -21.44 -9.32 11.42
CA GLY A 155 -21.74 -8.55 10.21
C GLY A 155 -23.22 -8.22 10.08
N GLU A 156 -24.10 -9.20 10.29
CA GLU A 156 -25.55 -9.06 10.16
C GLU A 156 -26.17 -8.21 11.28
N HIS A 157 -25.70 -8.36 12.53
CA HIS A 157 -26.38 -7.78 13.69
C HIS A 157 -25.65 -6.63 14.36
N ILE A 158 -24.31 -6.61 14.34
CA ILE A 158 -23.51 -5.67 15.13
C ILE A 158 -22.93 -4.54 14.28
N VAL A 159 -22.43 -4.81 13.08
CA VAL A 159 -21.91 -3.76 12.18
C VAL A 159 -22.96 -2.66 11.92
N PRO A 160 -24.26 -2.96 11.68
CA PRO A 160 -25.29 -1.91 11.56
C PRO A 160 -25.45 -1.04 12.81
N LEU A 161 -25.25 -1.61 14.00
CA LEU A 161 -25.27 -0.86 15.26
C LEU A 161 -24.06 0.08 15.38
N VAL A 162 -22.88 -0.36 14.94
CA VAL A 162 -21.67 0.49 14.91
C VAL A 162 -21.84 1.66 13.95
N ILE A 163 -22.36 1.40 12.75
CA ILE A 163 -22.67 2.46 11.76
C ILE A 163 -23.71 3.43 12.34
N THR A 164 -24.74 2.91 13.02
CA THR A 164 -25.73 3.73 13.70
C THR A 164 -25.09 4.56 14.80
N LEU A 165 -24.23 3.98 15.65
CA LEU A 165 -23.53 4.68 16.72
C LEU A 165 -22.68 5.82 16.18
N LEU A 166 -21.94 5.58 15.10
CA LEU A 166 -21.14 6.57 14.40
C LEU A 166 -22.00 7.73 13.88
N ALA A 167 -23.18 7.44 13.32
CA ALA A 167 -24.11 8.44 12.80
C ALA A 167 -24.67 9.40 13.88
N HIS A 168 -24.62 9.00 15.16
CA HIS A 168 -25.11 9.78 16.30
C HIS A 168 -23.98 10.52 17.03
N GLN A 169 -22.72 10.36 16.63
CA GLN A 169 -21.63 11.13 17.20
C GLN A 169 -21.65 12.56 16.64
N GLU A 170 -21.78 13.54 17.52
CA GLU A 170 -21.82 14.97 17.13
C GLU A 170 -20.42 15.55 16.85
N ARG A 171 -19.36 14.89 17.32
CA ARG A 171 -17.97 15.37 17.27
C ARG A 171 -17.00 14.20 17.10
N ASP A 172 -15.78 14.51 16.65
CA ASP A 172 -14.67 13.56 16.63
C ASP A 172 -14.18 13.27 18.05
N ASN A 173 -14.21 12.00 18.44
CA ASN A 173 -13.78 11.51 19.73
C ASN A 173 -13.25 10.06 19.59
N MET A 174 -12.93 9.41 20.70
CA MET A 174 -12.48 8.02 20.68
C MET A 174 -13.53 7.05 20.12
N VAL A 175 -14.82 7.32 20.36
CA VAL A 175 -15.90 6.44 19.89
C VAL A 175 -16.00 6.52 18.37
N THR A 176 -15.89 7.71 17.76
CA THR A 176 -15.85 7.84 16.29
C THR A 176 -14.65 7.09 15.69
N GLU A 177 -13.46 7.26 16.29
CA GLU A 177 -12.25 6.58 15.83
C GLU A 177 -12.38 5.05 15.90
N LEU A 178 -12.88 4.53 17.04
CA LEU A 178 -13.10 3.10 17.23
C LEU A 178 -14.23 2.54 16.35
N CYS A 179 -15.26 3.33 16.03
CA CYS A 179 -16.28 2.91 15.07
C CYS A 179 -15.66 2.72 13.68
N ALA A 180 -14.82 3.66 13.23
CA ALA A 180 -14.10 3.51 11.97
C ALA A 180 -13.18 2.29 12.01
N GLU A 181 -12.39 2.10 13.08
CA GLU A 181 -11.53 0.92 13.24
C GLU A 181 -12.31 -0.40 13.23
N ALA A 182 -13.48 -0.47 13.87
CA ALA A 182 -14.34 -1.65 13.85
C ALA A 182 -14.89 -1.95 12.45
N ILE A 183 -15.25 -0.93 11.67
CA ILE A 183 -15.63 -1.08 10.25
C ILE A 183 -14.45 -1.60 9.43
N GLY A 184 -13.22 -1.15 9.71
CA GLY A 184 -12.01 -1.67 9.07
C GLY A 184 -11.67 -3.12 9.44
N ALA A 185 -11.87 -3.48 10.70
CA ALA A 185 -11.74 -4.86 11.17
C ALA A 185 -12.76 -5.77 10.47
N TRP A 186 -13.99 -5.30 10.27
CA TRP A 186 -14.99 -5.98 9.46
C TRP A 186 -14.54 -6.15 7.99
N GLY A 187 -14.00 -5.09 7.39
CA GLY A 187 -13.39 -5.16 6.06
C GLY A 187 -12.28 -6.21 5.93
N SER A 188 -11.46 -6.33 6.98
CA SER A 188 -10.35 -7.30 7.02
C SER A 188 -10.81 -8.76 7.04
N VAL A 189 -12.08 -9.04 7.43
CA VAL A 189 -12.68 -10.37 7.35
C VAL A 189 -12.69 -10.89 5.92
N GLY A 190 -12.98 -10.03 4.95
CA GLY A 190 -13.02 -10.38 3.52
C GLY A 190 -11.69 -10.94 2.98
N HIS A 191 -10.57 -10.72 3.68
CA HIS A 191 -9.26 -11.27 3.28
C HIS A 191 -9.08 -12.76 3.55
N TRP A 192 -9.82 -13.28 4.52
CA TRP A 192 -9.77 -14.69 4.89
C TRP A 192 -11.11 -15.39 4.65
N GLU A 193 -12.20 -14.65 4.46
CA GLU A 193 -13.52 -15.15 4.10
C GLU A 193 -14.12 -14.34 2.93
N GLU A 194 -13.85 -14.78 1.70
CA GLU A 194 -14.23 -14.05 0.48
C GLU A 194 -15.75 -13.95 0.29
N ARG A 195 -16.53 -14.93 0.78
CA ARG A 195 -17.98 -14.98 0.58
C ARG A 195 -18.73 -13.83 1.28
N LEU A 196 -18.10 -13.18 2.27
CA LEU A 196 -18.67 -12.07 3.03
C LEU A 196 -18.42 -10.70 2.38
N TRP A 197 -17.70 -10.64 1.26
CA TRP A 197 -17.46 -9.37 0.57
C TRP A 197 -18.74 -8.61 0.18
N PRO A 198 -19.80 -9.24 -0.34
CA PRO A 198 -21.05 -8.52 -0.63
C PRO A 198 -21.58 -7.73 0.57
N GLU A 199 -21.66 -8.36 1.75
CA GLU A 199 -22.12 -7.76 3.00
C GLU A 199 -21.15 -6.69 3.53
N ILE A 200 -19.85 -6.89 3.35
CA ILE A 200 -18.82 -5.91 3.67
C ILE A 200 -18.97 -4.66 2.79
N LEU A 201 -19.15 -4.83 1.48
CA LEU A 201 -19.33 -3.70 0.56
C LEU A 201 -20.61 -2.93 0.87
N ASP A 202 -21.71 -3.60 1.18
CA ASP A 202 -22.96 -2.96 1.62
C ASP A 202 -22.74 -2.13 2.89
N SER A 203 -22.03 -2.70 3.87
CA SER A 203 -21.65 -2.00 5.10
C SER A 203 -20.80 -0.76 4.83
N PHE A 204 -19.85 -0.83 3.90
CA PHE A 204 -19.04 0.32 3.47
C PHE A 204 -19.87 1.37 2.76
N VAL A 205 -20.86 0.98 1.95
CA VAL A 205 -21.79 1.91 1.31
C VAL A 205 -22.64 2.63 2.36
N GLU A 206 -23.15 1.92 3.37
CA GLU A 206 -23.91 2.54 4.46
C GLU A 206 -23.03 3.49 5.29
N ALA A 207 -21.80 3.10 5.61
CA ALA A 207 -20.85 3.98 6.29
C ALA A 207 -20.53 5.23 5.44
N ALA A 208 -20.30 5.07 4.14
CA ALA A 208 -20.09 6.18 3.21
C ALA A 208 -21.29 7.13 3.16
N ARG A 209 -22.52 6.62 3.26
CA ARG A 209 -23.75 7.44 3.30
C ARG A 209 -23.82 8.35 4.52
N LEU A 210 -23.04 8.11 5.58
CA LEU A 210 -22.94 8.99 6.75
C LEU A 210 -22.09 10.24 6.52
N SER A 211 -21.52 10.42 5.32
CA SER A 211 -20.63 11.54 5.00
C SER A 211 -21.21 12.91 5.40
N ASP A 212 -22.50 13.17 5.20
CA ASP A 212 -23.11 14.46 5.58
C ASP A 212 -23.28 14.66 7.09
N ARG A 213 -23.22 13.58 7.88
CA ARG A 213 -23.43 13.59 9.33
C ARG A 213 -22.13 13.70 10.10
N VAL A 214 -21.07 13.08 9.60
CA VAL A 214 -19.75 13.09 10.25
C VAL A 214 -18.98 14.40 9.98
N THR A 215 -17.94 14.64 10.77
CA THR A 215 -17.02 15.75 10.54
C THR A 215 -16.12 15.47 9.33
N ARG A 216 -15.32 16.47 8.96
CA ARG A 216 -14.31 16.35 7.91
C ARG A 216 -13.23 15.30 8.24
N GLN A 217 -12.81 15.21 9.51
CA GLN A 217 -11.78 14.28 9.96
C GLN A 217 -12.30 12.84 9.95
N SER A 218 -13.46 12.60 10.57
CA SER A 218 -14.15 11.30 10.53
C SER A 218 -14.40 10.83 9.09
N PHE A 219 -14.79 11.72 8.18
CA PHE A 219 -14.94 11.39 6.76
C PHE A 219 -13.61 10.88 6.15
N SER A 220 -12.49 11.58 6.36
CA SER A 220 -11.17 11.13 5.86
C SER A 220 -10.76 9.79 6.47
N GLN A 221 -11.04 9.59 7.76
CA GLN A 221 -10.76 8.33 8.45
C GLN A 221 -11.58 7.18 7.85
N LEU A 222 -12.88 7.35 7.63
CA LEU A 222 -13.72 6.35 6.99
C LEU A 222 -13.27 6.04 5.56
N LEU A 223 -12.95 7.06 4.77
CA LEU A 223 -12.45 6.89 3.40
C LEU A 223 -11.14 6.09 3.39
N TYR A 224 -10.23 6.38 4.32
CA TYR A 224 -9.00 5.61 4.51
C TYR A 224 -9.29 4.17 4.89
N THR A 225 -10.10 3.93 5.92
CA THR A 225 -10.38 2.58 6.41
C THR A 225 -11.03 1.70 5.34
N VAL A 226 -11.98 2.26 4.59
CA VAL A 226 -12.61 1.56 3.45
C VAL A 226 -11.57 1.22 2.39
N SER A 227 -10.71 2.17 2.03
CA SER A 227 -9.68 1.95 1.01
C SER A 227 -8.61 0.95 1.45
N GLU A 228 -8.14 1.05 2.69
CA GLU A 228 -7.15 0.12 3.27
C GLU A 228 -7.70 -1.31 3.27
N SER A 229 -8.97 -1.47 3.67
CA SER A 229 -9.66 -2.76 3.65
C SER A 229 -9.76 -3.35 2.24
N LEU A 230 -9.88 -2.53 1.19
CA LEU A 230 -9.86 -3.02 -0.19
C LEU A 230 -8.43 -3.39 -0.65
N CYS A 231 -7.42 -2.64 -0.19
CA CYS A 231 -6.02 -2.86 -0.55
C CYS A 231 -5.44 -4.16 0.03
N GLY A 232 -5.82 -4.54 1.26
CA GLY A 232 -5.28 -5.70 1.98
C GLY A 232 -5.56 -7.06 1.31
N PHE A 233 -6.53 -7.12 0.38
CA PHE A 233 -6.98 -8.36 -0.28
C PHE A 233 -5.95 -8.88 -1.28
N HIS A 234 -5.15 -7.99 -1.86
CA HIS A 234 -4.32 -8.27 -3.03
C HIS A 234 -2.98 -8.97 -2.72
N VAL A 235 -2.70 -9.31 -1.46
CA VAL A 235 -1.54 -10.14 -1.10
C VAL A 235 -1.69 -11.59 -1.60
N ARG A 236 -2.91 -12.03 -1.97
CA ARG A 236 -3.18 -13.41 -2.44
C ARG A 236 -3.30 -13.60 -3.95
N GLY A 237 -3.23 -12.53 -4.76
CA GLY A 237 -3.09 -12.63 -6.22
C GLY A 237 -4.39 -12.77 -7.03
N ASP A 238 -5.52 -13.05 -6.41
CA ASP A 238 -6.82 -13.09 -7.09
C ASP A 238 -7.57 -11.74 -6.90
N PRO A 239 -8.26 -11.21 -7.93
CA PRO A 239 -9.15 -10.06 -7.77
C PRO A 239 -10.27 -10.44 -6.80
N ILE A 240 -10.82 -9.46 -6.08
CA ILE A 240 -12.09 -9.67 -5.38
C ILE A 240 -13.11 -10.11 -6.46
N HIS A 241 -13.54 -11.38 -6.46
CA HIS A 241 -14.57 -11.89 -7.37
C HIS A 241 -15.94 -11.43 -6.90
N VAL A 242 -16.11 -10.13 -6.67
CA VAL A 242 -17.40 -9.55 -6.36
C VAL A 242 -18.06 -9.14 -7.65
N ASP A 243 -19.33 -9.55 -7.80
CA ASP A 243 -20.19 -9.08 -8.86
C ASP A 243 -20.10 -7.56 -9.00
N ILE A 244 -19.87 -7.11 -10.23
CA ILE A 244 -19.67 -5.70 -10.58
C ILE A 244 -20.83 -4.84 -10.07
N GLU A 245 -22.02 -5.41 -9.89
CA GLU A 245 -23.22 -4.73 -9.39
C GLU A 245 -23.13 -4.36 -7.90
N ASN A 246 -22.61 -5.25 -7.03
CA ASN A 246 -22.56 -5.03 -5.58
C ASN A 246 -21.61 -3.88 -5.20
N GLY A 247 -20.55 -3.66 -5.98
CA GLY A 247 -19.59 -2.56 -5.75
C GLY A 247 -19.97 -1.20 -6.35
N ALA A 248 -21.07 -1.07 -7.09
CA ALA A 248 -21.33 0.12 -7.91
C ALA A 248 -21.51 1.41 -7.09
N ALA A 249 -22.22 1.34 -5.97
CA ALA A 249 -22.43 2.49 -5.08
C ALA A 249 -21.11 2.93 -4.42
N LEU A 250 -20.26 1.97 -4.04
CA LEU A 250 -18.95 2.24 -3.44
C LEU A 250 -17.97 2.83 -4.47
N ARG A 251 -17.95 2.31 -5.70
CA ARG A 251 -17.19 2.92 -6.81
C ARG A 251 -17.59 4.38 -7.02
N ALA A 252 -18.90 4.66 -7.06
CA ALA A 252 -19.40 6.02 -7.19
C ALA A 252 -18.98 6.92 -6.00
N PHE A 253 -18.97 6.39 -4.77
CA PHE A 253 -18.47 7.11 -3.61
C PHE A 253 -16.98 7.47 -3.74
N LEU A 254 -16.13 6.50 -4.10
CA LEU A 254 -14.69 6.71 -4.28
C LEU A 254 -14.40 7.70 -5.42
N LEU A 255 -15.07 7.57 -6.56
CA LEU A 255 -14.99 8.53 -7.68
C LEU A 255 -15.38 9.94 -7.25
N ALA A 256 -16.49 10.08 -6.50
CA ALA A 256 -16.94 11.39 -6.03
C ALA A 256 -15.97 12.00 -5.00
N SER A 257 -15.28 11.17 -4.22
CA SER A 257 -14.29 11.58 -3.21
C SER A 257 -13.00 12.13 -3.81
N LEU A 258 -12.71 11.88 -5.10
CA LEU A 258 -11.63 12.54 -5.83
C LEU A 258 -11.80 14.07 -5.92
N GLN A 259 -12.99 14.59 -5.60
CA GLN A 259 -13.23 16.02 -5.48
C GLN A 259 -12.60 16.65 -4.22
N SER A 260 -12.08 15.84 -3.30
CA SER A 260 -11.48 16.33 -2.07
C SER A 260 -10.35 17.31 -2.36
N PRO A 261 -10.26 18.44 -1.62
CA PRO A 261 -9.13 19.35 -1.72
C PRO A 261 -7.83 18.75 -1.18
N ALA A 262 -7.92 17.78 -0.26
CA ALA A 262 -6.76 17.12 0.33
C ALA A 262 -6.17 16.07 -0.63
N ALA A 263 -4.86 16.12 -0.85
CA ALA A 263 -4.16 15.16 -1.71
C ALA A 263 -4.21 13.74 -1.14
N ALA A 264 -4.14 13.60 0.18
CA ALA A 264 -4.25 12.31 0.86
C ALA A 264 -5.57 11.60 0.54
N ASP A 265 -6.70 12.28 0.67
CA ASP A 265 -8.01 11.69 0.35
C ASP A 265 -8.13 11.27 -1.11
N ARG A 266 -7.60 12.09 -2.04
CA ARG A 266 -7.62 11.75 -3.47
C ARG A 266 -6.79 10.49 -3.74
N LEU A 267 -5.61 10.39 -3.13
CA LEU A 267 -4.77 9.21 -3.25
C LEU A 267 -5.45 7.97 -2.65
N VAL A 268 -6.02 8.09 -1.45
CA VAL A 268 -6.77 7.01 -0.79
C VAL A 268 -7.97 6.57 -1.63
N ALA A 269 -8.75 7.50 -2.16
CA ALA A 269 -9.89 7.19 -3.03
C ALA A 269 -9.44 6.50 -4.32
N MET A 270 -8.36 6.99 -4.94
CA MET A 270 -7.78 6.40 -6.15
C MET A 270 -7.30 4.96 -5.91
N ARG A 271 -6.67 4.71 -4.76
CA ARG A 271 -6.24 3.37 -4.35
C ARG A 271 -7.42 2.43 -4.14
N GLY A 272 -8.43 2.87 -3.39
CA GLY A 272 -9.64 2.07 -3.17
C GLY A 272 -10.30 1.71 -4.50
N LEU A 273 -10.35 2.65 -5.45
CA LEU A 273 -10.89 2.41 -6.79
C LEU A 273 -10.02 1.44 -7.60
N HIS A 274 -8.70 1.58 -7.56
CA HIS A 274 -7.76 0.68 -8.22
C HIS A 274 -7.93 -0.78 -7.77
N HIS A 275 -8.11 -1.01 -6.46
CA HIS A 275 -8.25 -2.35 -5.88
C HIS A 275 -9.67 -2.92 -5.95
N LEU A 276 -10.69 -2.07 -6.13
CA LEU A 276 -12.07 -2.50 -6.35
C LEU A 276 -12.34 -2.90 -7.80
N LEU A 277 -11.48 -2.52 -8.74
CA LEU A 277 -11.61 -2.81 -10.16
C LEU A 277 -10.84 -4.08 -10.55
N PRO A 278 -11.35 -4.85 -11.54
CA PRO A 278 -10.68 -6.07 -11.97
C PRO A 278 -9.31 -5.75 -12.60
N ARG A 279 -8.33 -6.64 -12.37
CA ARG A 279 -7.02 -6.54 -13.01
C ARG A 279 -7.05 -7.05 -14.44
N ILE A 280 -6.31 -6.37 -15.31
CA ILE A 280 -6.12 -6.82 -16.69
C ILE A 280 -5.04 -7.89 -16.71
N ILE A 281 -5.44 -9.12 -17.00
CA ILE A 281 -4.50 -10.18 -17.34
C ILE A 281 -3.89 -9.83 -18.71
N ARG A 282 -2.59 -9.53 -18.72
CA ARG A 282 -1.88 -9.21 -19.96
C ARG A 282 -1.80 -10.47 -20.82
N PRO A 283 -2.39 -10.49 -22.03
CA PRO A 283 -2.24 -11.63 -22.93
C PRO A 283 -0.78 -11.77 -23.37
N SER A 284 -0.38 -12.99 -23.76
CA SER A 284 0.92 -13.20 -24.42
C SER A 284 0.95 -12.38 -25.72
N TRP A 285 1.91 -11.46 -25.82
CA TRP A 285 2.07 -10.59 -26.98
C TRP A 285 2.75 -11.32 -28.15
N ASP A 286 2.21 -11.15 -29.36
CA ASP A 286 2.86 -11.58 -30.60
C ASP A 286 3.64 -10.42 -31.25
N ARG A 287 4.96 -10.53 -31.23
CA ARG A 287 5.88 -9.56 -31.85
C ARG A 287 5.74 -9.49 -33.36
N GLY A 288 5.41 -10.61 -34.00
CA GLY A 288 5.22 -10.68 -35.44
C GLY A 288 3.97 -9.95 -35.92
N ALA A 289 3.09 -9.55 -35.00
CA ALA A 289 1.87 -8.81 -35.30
C ALA A 289 2.05 -7.29 -35.31
N VAL A 290 3.23 -6.77 -34.94
CA VAL A 290 3.55 -5.34 -35.03
C VAL A 290 3.57 -4.94 -36.50
N SER A 291 2.91 -3.83 -36.83
CA SER A 291 2.81 -3.34 -38.21
C SER A 291 2.99 -1.83 -38.28
N VAL A 292 3.56 -1.36 -39.39
CA VAL A 292 3.69 0.07 -39.68
C VAL A 292 2.39 0.57 -40.27
N ILE A 293 1.86 1.68 -39.76
CA ILE A 293 0.70 2.34 -40.36
C ILE A 293 1.17 3.06 -41.63
N PRO A 294 0.54 2.80 -42.80
CA PRO A 294 0.88 3.50 -44.03
C PRO A 294 0.67 5.02 -43.90
N ALA A 295 1.56 5.81 -44.51
CA ALA A 295 1.48 7.28 -44.45
C ALA A 295 0.20 7.85 -45.10
N ASP A 296 -0.41 7.11 -46.02
CA ASP A 296 -1.68 7.43 -46.69
C ASP A 296 -2.92 6.90 -45.95
N ASP A 297 -2.75 6.30 -44.75
CA ASP A 297 -3.89 5.85 -43.95
C ASP A 297 -4.83 7.04 -43.66
N PRO A 298 -6.14 6.94 -44.01
CA PRO A 298 -7.09 8.04 -43.86
C PRO A 298 -7.18 8.59 -42.44
N MET A 299 -6.93 7.77 -41.42
CA MET A 299 -6.91 8.18 -40.02
C MET A 299 -5.70 9.08 -39.72
N LEU A 300 -4.51 8.70 -40.19
CA LEU A 300 -3.29 9.50 -39.99
C LEU A 300 -3.35 10.82 -40.74
N VAL A 301 -3.81 10.79 -41.99
CA VAL A 301 -3.99 12.00 -42.80
C VAL A 301 -4.97 12.97 -42.11
N GLN A 302 -6.09 12.47 -41.60
CA GLN A 302 -7.05 13.30 -40.85
C GLN A 302 -6.47 13.83 -39.54
N LEU A 303 -5.71 13.03 -38.79
CA LEU A 303 -5.07 13.45 -37.55
C LEU A 303 -4.04 14.53 -37.81
N HIS A 304 -3.12 14.31 -38.76
CA HIS A 304 -2.12 15.28 -39.18
C HIS A 304 -2.77 16.62 -39.57
N HIS A 305 -3.81 16.62 -40.39
CA HIS A 305 -4.51 17.84 -40.78
C HIS A 305 -5.23 18.55 -39.63
N ARG A 306 -5.72 17.82 -38.63
CA ARG A 306 -6.48 18.40 -37.50
C ARG A 306 -5.60 18.89 -36.36
N THR A 307 -4.50 18.20 -36.08
CA THR A 307 -3.68 18.45 -34.88
C THR A 307 -2.26 18.91 -35.19
N GLY A 308 -1.83 18.87 -36.46
CA GLY A 308 -0.44 19.16 -36.85
C GLY A 308 0.55 18.10 -36.38
N LEU A 309 0.08 16.91 -36.03
CA LEU A 309 0.89 15.82 -35.49
C LEU A 309 2.02 15.44 -36.46
N ASP A 310 3.26 15.38 -35.98
CA ASP A 310 4.38 14.90 -36.78
C ASP A 310 4.23 13.39 -37.03
N VAL A 311 4.05 13.02 -38.30
CA VAL A 311 3.91 11.64 -38.77
C VAL A 311 5.19 11.11 -39.43
N THR A 312 6.29 11.88 -39.38
CA THR A 312 7.56 11.51 -40.04
C THR A 312 8.38 10.50 -39.26
N ASN A 313 8.17 10.39 -37.95
CA ASN A 313 8.84 9.43 -37.07
C ASN A 313 7.86 8.37 -36.54
N SER A 314 8.29 7.12 -36.48
CA SER A 314 7.46 5.98 -36.04
C SER A 314 8.26 4.99 -35.21
N ASP A 315 7.76 4.69 -34.01
CA ASP A 315 8.33 3.67 -33.14
C ASP A 315 8.05 2.26 -33.70
N ALA A 316 6.89 2.03 -34.30
CA ALA A 316 6.57 0.74 -34.91
C ALA A 316 7.48 0.43 -36.11
N ALA A 317 7.77 1.44 -36.95
CA ALA A 317 8.71 1.31 -38.05
C ALA A 317 10.13 1.03 -37.57
N THR A 318 10.58 1.76 -36.54
CA THR A 318 11.89 1.55 -35.92
C THR A 318 12.00 0.14 -35.34
N PHE A 319 10.99 -0.32 -34.60
CA PHE A 319 10.93 -1.68 -34.06
C PHE A 319 10.97 -2.76 -35.14
N CYS A 320 10.21 -2.60 -36.23
CA CYS A 320 10.22 -3.55 -37.35
C CYS A 320 11.60 -3.63 -38.03
N ASN A 321 12.24 -2.48 -38.24
CA ASN A 321 13.58 -2.41 -38.84
C ASN A 321 14.63 -3.07 -37.95
N LEU A 322 14.65 -2.74 -36.65
CA LEU A 322 15.55 -3.35 -35.68
C LEU A 322 15.31 -4.86 -35.53
N SER A 323 14.04 -5.29 -35.57
CA SER A 323 13.70 -6.72 -35.57
C SER A 323 14.27 -7.42 -36.80
N HIS A 324 14.14 -6.81 -37.99
CA HIS A 324 14.74 -7.35 -39.21
C HIS A 324 16.27 -7.45 -39.11
N ARG A 325 16.93 -6.41 -38.59
CA ARG A 325 18.39 -6.42 -38.30
C ARG A 325 18.75 -7.56 -37.36
N PHE A 326 18.04 -7.72 -36.25
CA PHE A 326 18.25 -8.81 -35.29
C PHE A 326 18.17 -10.20 -35.97
N PHE A 327 17.09 -10.48 -36.71
CA PHE A 327 16.93 -11.77 -37.39
C PHE A 327 18.01 -11.99 -38.47
N SER A 328 18.36 -10.95 -39.23
CA SER A 328 19.41 -11.02 -40.25
C SER A 328 20.77 -11.35 -39.63
N SER A 329 21.12 -10.71 -38.52
CA SER A 329 22.40 -10.89 -37.84
C SER A 329 22.50 -12.26 -37.16
N MET A 330 21.41 -12.75 -36.59
CA MET A 330 21.34 -14.10 -36.06
C MET A 330 21.52 -15.15 -37.17
N ARG A 331 20.85 -14.99 -38.32
CA ARG A 331 21.02 -15.91 -39.47
C ARG A 331 22.42 -15.87 -40.04
N LYS A 332 23.02 -14.68 -40.12
CA LYS A 332 24.41 -14.51 -40.54
C LYS A 332 25.36 -15.25 -39.59
N PHE A 333 25.18 -15.08 -38.28
CA PHE A 333 25.94 -15.79 -37.25
C PHE A 333 25.83 -17.31 -37.36
N VAL A 334 24.64 -17.84 -37.61
CA VAL A 334 24.45 -19.28 -37.83
C VAL A 334 25.23 -19.77 -39.07
N ALA A 335 25.38 -18.93 -40.09
CA ALA A 335 26.10 -19.29 -41.32
C ALA A 335 27.63 -19.14 -41.21
N ASP A 336 28.14 -18.12 -40.51
CA ASP A 336 29.57 -17.78 -40.47
C ASP A 336 30.27 -18.06 -39.13
N GLY A 337 29.53 -18.26 -38.04
CA GLY A 337 30.05 -18.47 -36.69
C GLY A 337 30.68 -17.24 -36.03
N ASP A 338 30.52 -16.04 -36.60
CA ASP A 338 31.18 -14.83 -36.10
C ASP A 338 30.45 -14.22 -34.89
N SER A 339 30.80 -14.73 -33.71
CA SER A 339 30.28 -14.26 -32.42
C SER A 339 30.63 -12.80 -32.09
N LEU A 340 31.73 -12.24 -32.60
CA LEU A 340 32.15 -10.86 -32.31
C LEU A 340 31.36 -9.86 -33.15
N SER A 341 31.17 -10.14 -34.45
CA SER A 341 30.29 -9.32 -35.30
C SER A 341 28.86 -9.34 -34.78
N LEU A 342 28.36 -10.50 -34.33
CA LEU A 342 27.04 -10.60 -33.71
C LEU A 342 26.97 -9.76 -32.42
N ALA A 343 27.98 -9.87 -31.54
CA ALA A 343 27.99 -9.13 -30.28
C ALA A 343 27.90 -7.62 -30.50
N ASN A 344 28.68 -7.08 -31.44
CA ASN A 344 28.65 -5.65 -31.75
C ASN A 344 27.28 -5.21 -32.29
N GLU A 345 26.70 -5.96 -33.21
CA GLU A 345 25.39 -5.63 -33.78
C GLU A 345 24.27 -5.74 -32.73
N LEU A 346 24.30 -6.75 -31.85
CA LEU A 346 23.35 -6.87 -30.76
C LEU A 346 23.47 -5.71 -29.77
N CYS A 347 24.69 -5.27 -29.44
CA CYS A 347 24.89 -4.06 -28.63
C CYS A 347 24.19 -2.85 -29.26
N ASP A 348 24.39 -2.61 -30.55
CA ASP A 348 23.82 -1.45 -31.23
C ASP A 348 22.28 -1.50 -31.22
N ILE A 349 21.70 -2.69 -31.48
CA ILE A 349 20.26 -2.89 -31.40
C ILE A 349 19.74 -2.67 -29.97
N ILE A 350 20.45 -3.16 -28.94
CA ILE A 350 20.06 -3.02 -27.53
C ILE A 350 20.10 -1.56 -27.08
N LEU A 351 21.12 -0.80 -27.52
CA LEU A 351 21.26 0.61 -27.20
C LEU A 351 20.20 1.49 -27.90
N GLU A 352 19.62 1.02 -29.01
CA GLU A 352 18.47 1.67 -29.67
C GLU A 352 17.13 1.25 -29.05
N ASP A 353 16.81 -0.05 -29.02
CA ASP A 353 15.63 -0.62 -28.37
C ASP A 353 15.93 -1.98 -27.71
N PRO A 354 16.08 -2.02 -26.37
CA PRO A 354 16.41 -3.25 -25.66
C PRO A 354 15.31 -4.30 -25.77
N LEU A 355 14.09 -3.98 -26.19
CA LEU A 355 13.01 -4.96 -26.27
C LEU A 355 13.10 -5.84 -27.51
N VAL A 356 13.81 -5.42 -28.56
CA VAL A 356 13.94 -6.15 -29.84
C VAL A 356 14.64 -7.49 -29.67
N VAL A 357 15.76 -7.53 -28.95
CA VAL A 357 16.56 -8.76 -28.76
C VAL A 357 15.90 -9.65 -27.70
N GLU A 358 15.19 -10.71 -28.11
CA GLU A 358 14.56 -11.65 -27.17
C GLU A 358 14.57 -13.08 -27.72
N PHE A 359 14.61 -14.06 -26.82
CA PHE A 359 14.62 -15.48 -27.14
C PHE A 359 13.34 -16.20 -26.68
N SER A 360 12.18 -15.55 -26.82
CA SER A 360 10.88 -16.18 -26.54
C SER A 360 10.57 -17.29 -27.56
N PRO A 361 9.70 -18.27 -27.23
CA PRO A 361 9.41 -19.40 -28.12
C PRO A 361 9.03 -18.97 -29.54
N ARG A 362 8.20 -17.93 -29.67
CA ARG A 362 7.79 -17.37 -30.96
C ARG A 362 8.95 -16.76 -31.75
N THR A 363 9.86 -16.06 -31.08
CA THR A 363 11.05 -15.49 -31.74
C THR A 363 12.00 -16.59 -32.19
N VAL A 364 12.15 -17.65 -31.40
CA VAL A 364 12.93 -18.85 -31.75
C VAL A 364 12.37 -19.54 -33.00
N GLU A 365 11.05 -19.69 -33.12
CA GLU A 365 10.39 -20.19 -34.33
C GLU A 365 10.77 -19.37 -35.58
N LEU A 366 10.87 -18.03 -35.45
CA LEU A 366 11.18 -17.13 -36.56
C LEU A 366 12.69 -17.06 -36.90
N LEU A 367 13.56 -17.37 -35.93
CA LEU A 367 15.02 -17.33 -36.07
C LEU A 367 15.54 -18.47 -36.95
N GLY A 368 15.20 -19.72 -36.61
CA GLY A 368 15.71 -20.93 -37.25
C GLY A 368 14.64 -21.75 -37.99
N LEU A 369 13.51 -21.15 -38.38
CA LEU A 369 12.34 -21.90 -38.88
C LEU A 369 11.82 -22.95 -37.87
N GLY A 370 12.11 -22.76 -36.57
CA GLY A 370 11.80 -23.72 -35.50
C GLY A 370 12.92 -24.72 -35.17
N GLU A 371 14.09 -24.62 -35.82
CA GLU A 371 15.26 -25.45 -35.50
C GLU A 371 15.89 -25.10 -34.14
N LEU A 372 16.42 -26.12 -33.47
CA LEU A 372 17.16 -25.94 -32.22
C LEU A 372 18.60 -25.49 -32.53
N PRO A 373 19.30 -24.84 -31.58
CA PRO A 373 20.70 -24.45 -31.77
C PRO A 373 21.59 -25.59 -32.26
N SER A 374 21.41 -26.80 -31.72
CA SER A 374 22.14 -28.01 -32.15
C SER A 374 21.94 -28.35 -33.63
N ASP A 375 20.73 -28.15 -34.15
CA ASP A 375 20.39 -28.43 -35.55
C ASP A 375 21.06 -27.40 -36.49
N CYS A 376 21.30 -26.19 -35.97
CA CYS A 376 22.07 -25.13 -36.60
C CYS A 376 23.60 -25.26 -36.38
N GLY A 377 24.09 -26.35 -35.78
CA GLY A 377 25.52 -26.57 -35.54
C GLY A 377 26.10 -25.80 -34.34
N LEU A 378 25.26 -25.38 -33.39
CA LEU A 378 25.66 -24.66 -32.18
C LEU A 378 25.54 -25.57 -30.94
N ASP A 379 26.68 -25.91 -30.34
CA ASP A 379 26.75 -26.77 -29.16
C ASP A 379 26.57 -25.98 -27.85
N TYR A 380 25.31 -25.78 -27.43
CA TYR A 380 24.97 -25.15 -26.14
C TYR A 380 24.59 -26.18 -25.07
N GLU A 381 25.05 -26.00 -23.83
CA GLU A 381 24.82 -26.95 -22.72
C GLU A 381 23.33 -27.29 -22.47
N ASN A 382 22.42 -26.36 -22.73
CA ASN A 382 20.96 -26.55 -22.56
C ASN A 382 20.17 -26.49 -23.88
N ASN A 383 20.85 -26.41 -25.02
CA ASN A 383 20.25 -26.24 -26.34
C ASN A 383 19.23 -25.07 -26.43
N VAL A 384 19.51 -23.95 -25.76
CA VAL A 384 18.63 -22.76 -25.71
C VAL A 384 19.30 -21.58 -26.42
N TRP A 385 18.57 -20.93 -27.32
CA TRP A 385 19.05 -19.75 -28.06
C TRP A 385 19.53 -18.59 -27.17
N LEU A 386 19.03 -18.47 -25.94
CA LEU A 386 19.49 -17.47 -24.97
C LEU A 386 21.00 -17.55 -24.67
N ALA A 387 21.61 -18.74 -24.76
CA ALA A 387 23.05 -18.94 -24.54
C ALA A 387 23.92 -18.21 -25.59
N THR A 388 23.34 -17.77 -26.71
CA THR A 388 24.02 -16.90 -27.69
C THR A 388 24.59 -15.64 -27.04
N LEU A 389 23.90 -15.08 -26.03
CA LEU A 389 24.40 -13.90 -25.31
C LEU A 389 25.72 -14.17 -24.57
N ASP A 390 25.91 -15.37 -24.03
CA ASP A 390 27.15 -15.74 -23.35
C ASP A 390 28.32 -15.88 -24.31
N LEU A 391 28.06 -16.38 -25.52
CA LEU A 391 29.06 -16.41 -26.58
C LEU A 391 29.46 -15.00 -27.00
N CYS A 392 28.49 -14.10 -27.16
CA CYS A 392 28.77 -12.70 -27.47
C CYS A 392 29.60 -12.02 -26.37
N VAL A 393 29.26 -12.24 -25.10
CA VAL A 393 30.05 -11.75 -23.95
C VAL A 393 31.47 -12.32 -24.00
N SER A 394 31.63 -13.63 -24.18
CA SER A 394 32.94 -14.30 -24.26
C SER A 394 33.77 -13.86 -25.45
N ALA A 395 33.14 -13.48 -26.57
CA ALA A 395 33.82 -12.92 -27.73
C ALA A 395 34.36 -11.52 -27.44
N LEU A 396 33.53 -10.65 -26.84
CA LEU A 396 33.94 -9.30 -26.43
C LEU A 396 35.02 -9.32 -25.34
N GLU A 397 34.98 -10.27 -24.41
CA GLU A 397 36.02 -10.45 -23.38
C GLU A 397 37.38 -10.81 -23.98
N ARG A 398 37.39 -11.72 -24.96
CA ARG A 398 38.62 -12.14 -25.67
C ARG A 398 39.21 -11.00 -26.50
N ASP A 399 38.36 -10.19 -27.13
CA ASP A 399 38.77 -9.02 -27.91
C ASP A 399 39.29 -7.88 -27.00
N GLY A 400 38.57 -7.62 -25.90
CA GLY A 400 38.92 -6.60 -24.90
C GLY A 400 40.14 -6.91 -24.05
N ALA A 401 40.61 -8.16 -23.98
CA ALA A 401 41.81 -8.57 -23.23
C ALA A 401 43.11 -7.88 -23.71
N HIS A 402 43.08 -7.23 -24.88
CA HIS A 402 44.25 -6.60 -25.51
C HIS A 402 44.12 -5.09 -25.72
N LEU A 403 42.99 -4.48 -25.35
CA LEU A 403 42.70 -3.07 -25.65
C LEU A 403 42.37 -2.29 -24.37
N VAL A 404 43.07 -1.17 -24.14
CA VAL A 404 42.70 -0.13 -23.13
C VAL A 404 41.56 0.75 -23.67
N ASP A 405 40.78 0.24 -24.63
CA ASP A 405 39.78 1.03 -25.34
C ASP A 405 38.49 1.13 -24.51
N SER A 406 37.99 2.34 -24.35
CA SER A 406 36.83 2.64 -23.52
C SER A 406 35.54 2.10 -24.14
N LEU A 407 35.48 1.99 -25.48
CA LEU A 407 34.29 1.56 -26.21
C LEU A 407 34.04 0.04 -26.13
N ALA A 408 35.09 -0.77 -26.27
CA ALA A 408 34.98 -2.24 -26.15
C ALA A 408 34.52 -2.65 -24.73
N ASN A 409 35.04 -1.96 -23.71
CA ASN A 409 34.66 -2.16 -22.32
C ASN A 409 33.18 -1.80 -22.05
N ASP A 410 32.63 -0.81 -22.76
CA ASP A 410 31.22 -0.43 -22.63
C ASP A 410 30.29 -1.43 -23.27
N ARG A 411 30.61 -1.87 -24.48
CA ARG A 411 29.84 -2.91 -25.19
C ARG A 411 29.78 -4.19 -24.37
N LEU A 412 30.91 -4.60 -23.78
CA LEU A 412 30.96 -5.74 -22.87
C LEU A 412 30.07 -5.54 -21.64
N ALA A 413 30.11 -4.37 -21.01
CA ALA A 413 29.28 -4.06 -19.84
C ALA A 413 27.78 -4.08 -20.19
N VAL A 414 27.39 -3.47 -21.31
CA VAL A 414 26.01 -3.48 -21.82
C VAL A 414 25.53 -4.92 -22.03
N MET A 415 26.31 -5.76 -22.71
CA MET A 415 25.94 -7.17 -22.95
C MET A 415 25.81 -7.99 -21.68
N ARG A 416 26.73 -7.81 -20.72
CA ARG A 416 26.67 -8.51 -19.41
C ARG A 416 25.41 -8.14 -18.64
N VAL A 417 25.13 -6.83 -18.52
CA VAL A 417 23.91 -6.33 -17.86
C VAL A 417 22.67 -6.85 -18.58
N TYR A 418 22.66 -6.82 -19.92
CA TYR A 418 21.54 -7.29 -20.70
C TYR A 418 21.27 -8.79 -20.57
N ALA A 419 22.33 -9.62 -20.54
CA ALA A 419 22.22 -11.05 -20.31
C ALA A 419 21.60 -11.35 -18.93
N LEU A 420 21.94 -10.58 -17.90
CA LEU A 420 21.31 -10.67 -16.57
C LEU A 420 19.82 -10.30 -16.61
N LEU A 421 19.45 -9.21 -17.30
CA LEU A 421 18.05 -8.83 -17.51
C LEU A 421 17.25 -9.94 -18.20
N ARG A 422 17.83 -10.59 -19.22
CA ARG A 422 17.18 -11.68 -19.97
C ARG A 422 17.05 -12.98 -19.18
N ARG A 423 17.90 -13.17 -18.17
CA ARG A 423 17.78 -14.25 -17.16
C ARG A 423 16.86 -13.89 -15.99
N ASN A 424 16.25 -12.70 -16.02
CA ASN A 424 15.40 -12.16 -14.96
C ASN A 424 16.14 -11.95 -13.61
N ASP A 425 17.46 -11.78 -13.65
CA ASP A 425 18.27 -11.39 -12.49
C ASP A 425 18.38 -9.86 -12.41
N LEU A 426 17.25 -9.23 -12.07
CA LEU A 426 17.13 -7.77 -12.03
C LEU A 426 18.03 -7.13 -10.97
N GLY A 427 18.27 -7.83 -9.85
CA GLY A 427 19.11 -7.33 -8.77
C GLY A 427 20.58 -7.24 -9.17
N ALA A 428 21.14 -8.30 -9.76
CA ALA A 428 22.51 -8.27 -10.24
C ALA A 428 22.71 -7.28 -11.40
N ALA A 429 21.72 -7.17 -12.30
CA ALA A 429 21.74 -6.20 -13.38
C ALA A 429 21.76 -4.75 -12.85
N ALA A 430 20.92 -4.43 -11.87
CA ALA A 430 20.86 -3.12 -11.23
C ALA A 430 22.16 -2.78 -10.50
N GLU A 431 22.73 -3.72 -9.75
CA GLU A 431 24.00 -3.52 -9.02
C GLU A 431 25.15 -3.20 -9.99
N MET A 432 25.27 -3.98 -11.07
CA MET A 432 26.31 -3.77 -12.09
C MET A 432 26.12 -2.43 -12.81
N ALA A 433 24.87 -2.05 -13.12
CA ALA A 433 24.56 -0.77 -13.73
C ALA A 433 24.88 0.42 -12.82
N ARG A 434 24.54 0.31 -11.52
CA ARG A 434 24.85 1.35 -10.53
C ARG A 434 26.35 1.58 -10.40
N SER A 435 27.13 0.50 -10.26
CA SER A 435 28.58 0.58 -10.19
C SER A 435 29.19 1.27 -11.42
N ARG A 436 28.61 1.07 -12.61
CA ARG A 436 29.04 1.77 -13.82
C ARG A 436 28.72 3.26 -13.78
N ILE A 437 27.50 3.61 -13.40
CA ILE A 437 27.07 5.01 -13.30
C ILE A 437 27.92 5.79 -12.28
N GLU A 438 28.18 5.22 -11.09
CA GLU A 438 29.00 5.86 -10.04
C GLU A 438 30.46 6.07 -10.47
N ASN A 439 31.04 5.12 -11.22
CA ASN A 439 32.44 5.17 -11.65
C ASN A 439 32.66 6.03 -12.91
N ASP A 440 31.67 6.15 -13.80
CA ASP A 440 31.79 6.82 -15.11
C ASP A 440 31.10 8.20 -15.18
N ALA A 441 30.49 8.66 -14.07
CA ALA A 441 29.70 9.89 -13.87
C ALA A 441 30.21 11.18 -14.56
N VAL A 442 31.52 11.30 -14.80
CA VAL A 442 32.17 12.54 -15.26
C VAL A 442 32.66 12.47 -16.71
N SER A 443 32.80 11.28 -17.32
CA SER A 443 33.61 11.12 -18.54
C SER A 443 32.84 10.99 -19.86
N ARG A 444 31.53 10.70 -19.85
CA ARG A 444 30.75 10.35 -21.06
C ARG A 444 29.43 11.11 -21.14
N LYS A 445 29.50 12.41 -21.44
CA LYS A 445 28.30 13.22 -21.68
C LYS A 445 27.55 12.69 -22.91
N PHE A 446 26.24 12.48 -22.76
CA PHE A 446 25.27 12.15 -23.81
C PHE A 446 25.52 10.87 -24.65
N ALA A 447 26.09 9.82 -24.06
CA ALA A 447 26.24 8.52 -24.73
C ALA A 447 25.04 7.57 -24.47
N ALA A 448 24.59 6.85 -25.51
CA ALA A 448 23.52 5.85 -25.39
C ALA A 448 23.87 4.71 -24.42
N SER A 449 25.15 4.33 -24.31
CA SER A 449 25.63 3.34 -23.33
C SER A 449 25.49 3.83 -21.90
N ALA A 450 25.74 5.12 -21.63
CA ALA A 450 25.53 5.72 -20.31
C ALA A 450 24.05 5.73 -19.95
N LEU A 451 23.18 6.10 -20.91
CA LEU A 451 21.73 6.07 -20.73
C LEU A 451 21.20 4.65 -20.48
N PHE A 452 21.75 3.63 -21.17
CA PHE A 452 21.34 2.24 -21.01
C PHE A 452 21.45 1.76 -19.57
N PHE A 453 22.44 2.20 -18.79
CA PHE A 453 22.56 1.76 -17.38
C PHE A 453 21.44 2.31 -16.47
N CYS A 454 20.69 3.33 -16.90
CA CYS A 454 19.47 3.75 -16.20
C CYS A 454 18.31 2.76 -16.40
N TYR A 455 18.33 1.97 -17.49
CA TYR A 455 17.26 1.03 -17.82
C TYR A 455 17.14 -0.15 -16.83
N PRO A 456 18.21 -0.87 -16.46
CA PRO A 456 18.17 -1.87 -15.39
C PRO A 456 17.67 -1.32 -14.05
N LEU A 457 18.11 -0.12 -13.69
CA LEU A 457 17.67 0.55 -12.46
C LEU A 457 16.16 0.87 -12.50
N ALA A 458 15.66 1.33 -13.64
CA ALA A 458 14.22 1.59 -13.86
C ALA A 458 13.35 0.32 -13.80
N LEU A 459 13.92 -0.84 -14.14
CA LEU A 459 13.28 -2.15 -14.03
C LEU A 459 13.39 -2.78 -12.63
N SER A 460 14.19 -2.20 -11.73
CA SER A 460 14.38 -2.73 -10.38
C SER A 460 13.10 -2.63 -9.53
N ARG A 461 12.99 -3.52 -8.55
CA ARG A 461 11.89 -3.54 -7.57
C ARG A 461 12.14 -2.64 -6.35
N LEU A 462 13.38 -2.19 -6.17
CA LEU A 462 13.83 -1.40 -5.03
C LEU A 462 13.59 0.09 -5.25
N SER A 463 13.13 0.79 -4.22
CA SER A 463 12.82 2.22 -4.31
C SER A 463 14.03 3.12 -4.51
N ARG A 464 15.17 2.71 -3.97
CA ARG A 464 16.45 3.38 -4.17
C ARG A 464 16.81 3.44 -5.65
N ASP A 465 16.68 2.32 -6.36
CA ASP A 465 17.20 2.18 -7.73
C ASP A 465 16.46 3.08 -8.72
N PHE A 466 15.12 3.08 -8.70
CA PHE A 466 14.38 3.99 -9.58
C PHE A 466 14.50 5.46 -9.17
N SER A 467 14.74 5.76 -7.89
CA SER A 467 15.00 7.14 -7.43
C SER A 467 16.35 7.64 -7.95
N GLU A 468 17.36 6.78 -7.93
CA GLU A 468 18.69 7.04 -8.48
C GLU A 468 18.64 7.21 -10.00
N ALA A 469 17.98 6.30 -10.72
CA ALA A 469 17.74 6.42 -12.16
C ALA A 469 17.04 7.74 -12.53
N TRP A 470 16.05 8.16 -11.74
CA TRP A 470 15.36 9.43 -11.95
C TRP A 470 16.29 10.65 -11.78
N ILE A 471 17.15 10.65 -10.74
CA ILE A 471 18.12 11.73 -10.54
C ILE A 471 19.06 11.82 -11.74
N TRP A 472 19.60 10.69 -12.19
CA TRP A 472 20.48 10.64 -13.36
C TRP A 472 19.80 11.13 -14.63
N LEU A 473 18.57 10.70 -14.88
CA LEU A 473 17.81 11.12 -16.05
C LEU A 473 17.52 12.62 -16.04
N ARG A 474 17.22 13.20 -14.88
CA ARG A 474 17.04 14.65 -14.74
C ARG A 474 18.32 15.43 -15.01
N VAL A 475 19.45 15.02 -14.44
CA VAL A 475 20.73 15.67 -14.71
C VAL A 475 21.08 15.58 -16.19
N PHE A 476 20.82 14.41 -16.81
CA PHE A 476 20.99 14.20 -18.24
C PHE A 476 20.14 15.16 -19.09
N ASP A 477 18.85 15.33 -18.75
CA ASP A 477 17.94 16.24 -19.45
C ASP A 477 18.33 17.72 -19.23
N GLU A 478 18.59 18.13 -17.99
CA GLU A 478 18.95 19.51 -17.64
C GLU A 478 20.25 19.94 -18.33
N GLU A 479 21.33 19.16 -18.24
CA GLU A 479 22.59 19.47 -18.93
C GLU A 479 22.46 19.43 -20.46
N GLY A 480 21.63 18.52 -20.98
CA GLY A 480 21.40 18.35 -22.42
C GLY A 480 20.65 19.53 -23.04
N GLU A 481 19.60 19.98 -22.37
CA GLU A 481 18.79 21.13 -22.81
C GLU A 481 19.57 22.45 -22.70
N GLU A 482 20.40 22.62 -21.67
CA GLU A 482 21.28 23.79 -21.54
C GLU A 482 22.36 23.84 -22.62
N SER A 483 22.87 22.68 -23.05
CA SER A 483 24.00 22.59 -23.99
C SER A 483 23.62 22.63 -25.47
N ASN A 484 22.34 22.41 -25.82
CA ASN A 484 21.87 22.27 -27.21
C ASN A 484 22.69 21.24 -28.03
N ASP A 485 23.09 20.14 -27.40
CA ASP A 485 23.94 19.11 -28.01
C ASP A 485 23.16 18.20 -28.98
N GLU A 486 23.68 17.98 -30.20
CA GLU A 486 23.07 17.10 -31.20
C GLU A 486 23.03 15.62 -30.74
N ALA A 487 24.02 15.17 -29.97
CA ALA A 487 24.06 13.81 -29.42
C ALA A 487 22.99 13.60 -28.35
N PHE A 488 22.72 14.61 -27.53
CA PHE A 488 21.58 14.62 -26.61
C PHE A 488 20.26 14.51 -27.36
N ALA A 489 20.07 15.35 -28.39
CA ALA A 489 18.85 15.35 -29.21
C ALA A 489 18.62 14.00 -29.92
N ALA A 490 19.69 13.29 -30.29
CA ALA A 490 19.60 11.94 -30.82
C ALA A 490 19.19 10.91 -29.74
N CYS A 491 19.77 10.99 -28.54
CA CYS A 491 19.49 10.06 -27.44
C CYS A 491 18.02 10.11 -26.97
N ILE A 492 17.45 11.30 -26.76
CA ILE A 492 16.07 11.43 -26.28
C ILE A 492 15.03 10.95 -27.32
N LYS A 493 15.43 10.84 -28.59
CA LYS A 493 14.59 10.29 -29.66
C LYS A 493 14.65 8.76 -29.75
N THR A 494 15.52 8.09 -28.99
CA THR A 494 15.63 6.63 -29.01
C THR A 494 14.48 5.93 -28.26
N PRO A 495 14.04 4.74 -28.71
CA PRO A 495 13.12 3.91 -27.95
C PRO A 495 13.67 3.50 -26.56
N LEU A 496 14.99 3.41 -26.39
CA LEU A 496 15.63 3.17 -25.09
C LEU A 496 15.28 4.25 -24.06
N TYR A 497 15.44 5.53 -24.41
CA TYR A 497 15.09 6.66 -23.53
C TYR A 497 13.61 6.58 -23.10
N ARG A 498 12.71 6.33 -24.06
CA ARG A 498 11.28 6.12 -23.83
C ARG A 498 10.98 4.88 -22.99
N ALA A 499 11.75 3.81 -23.13
CA ALA A 499 11.63 2.60 -22.32
C ALA A 499 12.03 2.85 -20.86
N ILE A 500 13.04 3.69 -20.60
CA ILE A 500 13.43 4.11 -19.25
C ILE A 500 12.30 4.93 -18.61
N LEU A 501 11.83 5.97 -19.31
CA LEU A 501 10.74 6.83 -18.82
C LEU A 501 9.46 6.04 -18.50
N SER A 502 9.02 5.17 -19.42
CA SER A 502 7.82 4.36 -19.21
C SER A 502 7.99 3.35 -18.08
N SER A 503 9.17 2.77 -17.91
CA SER A 503 9.46 1.84 -16.81
C SER A 503 9.48 2.56 -15.47
N LEU A 504 10.13 3.73 -15.37
CA LEU A 504 10.11 4.56 -14.15
C LEU A 504 8.70 5.00 -13.80
N ALA A 505 7.93 5.50 -14.78
CA ALA A 505 6.56 5.95 -14.57
C ALA A 505 5.67 4.79 -14.08
N SER A 506 5.76 3.63 -14.73
CA SER A 506 5.01 2.44 -14.36
C SER A 506 5.35 1.93 -12.96
N SER A 507 6.63 1.73 -12.67
CA SER A 507 7.10 1.21 -11.38
C SER A 507 6.73 2.14 -10.22
N THR A 508 6.87 3.45 -10.42
CA THR A 508 6.53 4.42 -9.37
C THR A 508 5.03 4.63 -9.19
N MET A 509 4.24 4.55 -10.27
CA MET A 509 2.77 4.55 -10.15
C MET A 509 2.26 3.29 -9.45
N ASP A 510 2.82 2.12 -9.78
CA ASP A 510 2.50 0.86 -9.08
C ASP A 510 2.83 0.97 -7.58
N LYS A 511 4.01 1.51 -7.22
CA LYS A 511 4.35 1.79 -5.83
C LYS A 511 3.39 2.80 -5.20
N LEU A 512 3.04 3.89 -5.88
CA LEU A 512 2.13 4.91 -5.34
C LEU A 512 0.75 4.31 -4.98
N LEU A 513 0.25 3.38 -5.79
CA LEU A 513 -1.06 2.75 -5.61
C LEU A 513 -1.05 1.56 -4.62
N ASN A 514 0.12 0.94 -4.38
CA ASN A 514 0.24 -0.28 -3.56
C ASN A 514 1.07 -0.13 -2.27
N TYR A 515 1.86 0.94 -2.10
CA TYR A 515 2.73 1.12 -0.93
C TYR A 515 1.90 1.28 0.37
N PRO A 516 2.25 0.65 1.50
CA PRO A 516 1.45 0.73 2.73
C PRO A 516 1.20 2.17 3.16
N PHE A 517 -0.07 2.58 3.28
CA PHE A 517 -0.44 3.96 3.61
C PHE A 517 -0.60 4.15 5.12
N ASP A 518 0.23 4.98 5.74
CA ASP A 518 0.24 5.24 7.19
C ASP A 518 0.00 6.73 7.53
N CYS A 519 -0.44 7.55 6.57
CA CYS A 519 -0.75 8.99 6.71
C CYS A 519 0.28 9.81 7.50
N SER A 520 1.53 9.37 7.60
CA SER A 520 2.56 10.12 8.34
C SER A 520 3.21 11.13 7.40
N ALA A 521 3.68 12.26 7.96
CA ALA A 521 4.44 13.24 7.18
C ALA A 521 5.72 12.62 6.55
N GLN A 522 6.33 11.66 7.24
CA GLN A 522 7.51 10.94 6.75
C GLN A 522 7.17 10.11 5.52
N SER A 523 6.12 9.29 5.59
CA SER A 523 5.69 8.46 4.47
C SER A 523 5.10 9.27 3.32
N TRP A 524 4.53 10.44 3.60
CA TRP A 524 4.11 11.38 2.56
C TRP A 524 5.26 11.84 1.67
N THR A 525 6.48 11.92 2.20
CA THR A 525 7.68 12.21 1.40
C THR A 525 7.88 11.15 0.31
N ALA A 526 7.61 9.88 0.61
CA ALA A 526 7.69 8.79 -0.35
C ALA A 526 6.56 8.86 -1.40
N TYR A 527 5.30 9.08 -1.00
CA TYR A 527 4.20 9.25 -1.98
C TYR A 527 4.43 10.45 -2.89
N SER A 528 4.90 11.57 -2.31
CA SER A 528 5.25 12.76 -3.07
C SER A 528 6.32 12.45 -4.12
N LEU A 529 7.39 11.75 -3.72
CA LEU A 529 8.46 11.34 -4.63
C LEU A 529 7.93 10.43 -5.75
N PHE A 530 7.19 9.36 -5.42
CA PHE A 530 6.64 8.44 -6.41
C PHE A 530 5.72 9.14 -7.41
N GLY A 531 4.81 10.00 -6.91
CA GLY A 531 3.92 10.79 -7.77
C GLY A 531 4.69 11.73 -8.70
N ARG A 532 5.76 12.38 -8.22
CA ARG A 532 6.57 13.29 -9.03
C ARG A 532 7.33 12.55 -10.13
N ILE A 533 7.94 11.41 -9.82
CA ILE A 533 8.63 10.58 -10.82
C ILE A 533 7.62 10.09 -11.86
N ALA A 534 6.46 9.57 -11.42
CA ALA A 534 5.42 9.08 -12.31
C ALA A 534 4.93 10.16 -13.28
N LYS A 535 4.56 11.33 -12.75
CA LYS A 535 4.10 12.48 -13.55
C LYS A 535 5.19 13.01 -14.48
N GLY A 536 6.40 13.24 -13.95
CA GLY A 536 7.52 13.79 -14.71
C GLY A 536 7.92 12.87 -15.87
N CYS A 537 8.08 11.57 -15.61
CA CYS A 537 8.44 10.60 -16.64
C CYS A 537 7.32 10.41 -17.67
N ALA A 538 6.06 10.34 -17.26
CA ALA A 538 4.94 10.20 -18.19
C ALA A 538 4.83 11.40 -19.13
N ARG A 539 4.93 12.63 -18.62
CA ARG A 539 4.92 13.84 -19.44
C ARG A 539 6.09 13.91 -20.40
N ARG A 540 7.30 13.69 -19.89
CA ARG A 540 8.51 13.69 -20.72
C ARG A 540 8.46 12.61 -21.81
N TYR A 541 7.86 11.46 -21.52
CA TYR A 541 7.59 10.45 -22.54
C TYR A 541 6.65 11.00 -23.61
N LEU A 542 5.52 11.60 -23.22
CA LEU A 542 4.53 12.11 -24.17
C LEU A 542 5.06 13.26 -25.03
N GLU A 543 6.01 14.05 -24.53
CA GLU A 543 6.71 15.10 -25.27
C GLU A 543 7.70 14.55 -26.32
N THR A 544 8.30 13.38 -26.06
CA THR A 544 9.36 12.80 -26.88
C THR A 544 8.91 11.61 -27.73
N ALA A 545 7.70 11.10 -27.50
CA ALA A 545 7.13 9.97 -28.21
C ALA A 545 6.67 10.34 -29.62
N PRO A 546 6.93 9.47 -30.62
CA PRO A 546 6.28 9.59 -31.91
C PRO A 546 4.77 9.31 -31.78
N PHE A 547 4.02 9.61 -32.85
CA PHE A 547 2.57 9.46 -32.86
C PHE A 547 2.06 8.05 -32.52
N ASP A 548 2.86 7.03 -32.82
CA ASP A 548 2.61 5.61 -32.55
C ASP A 548 3.52 5.06 -31.45
N GLY A 549 3.98 5.89 -30.52
CA GLY A 549 4.82 5.46 -29.40
C GLY A 549 4.24 4.24 -28.67
N ARG A 550 5.08 3.24 -28.38
CA ARG A 550 4.68 1.91 -27.88
C ARG A 550 3.88 1.96 -26.57
N ASP A 551 4.26 2.83 -25.65
CA ASP A 551 3.72 2.91 -24.29
C ASP A 551 2.80 4.15 -24.12
N THR A 552 2.43 4.83 -25.22
CA THR A 552 1.69 6.11 -25.19
C THR A 552 0.37 6.05 -24.43
N ASN A 553 -0.46 5.02 -24.65
CA ASN A 553 -1.73 4.86 -23.93
C ASN A 553 -1.50 4.75 -22.42
N TYR A 554 -0.47 4.02 -22.00
CA TYR A 554 -0.18 3.87 -20.59
C TYR A 554 0.36 5.16 -19.97
N MET A 555 1.18 5.91 -20.71
CA MET A 555 1.69 7.20 -20.21
C MET A 555 0.59 8.26 -20.10
N ILE A 556 -0.40 8.26 -21.01
CA ILE A 556 -1.62 9.08 -20.89
C ILE A 556 -2.38 8.69 -19.62
N ASP A 557 -2.60 7.40 -19.39
CA ASP A 557 -3.30 6.91 -18.20
C ASP A 557 -2.61 7.37 -16.90
N ILE A 558 -1.27 7.28 -16.85
CA ILE A 558 -0.48 7.74 -15.70
C ILE A 558 -0.55 9.25 -15.53
N ASP A 559 -0.39 10.03 -16.61
CA ASP A 559 -0.48 11.50 -16.54
C ASP A 559 -1.88 11.93 -16.08
N ASP A 560 -2.95 11.31 -16.58
CA ASP A 560 -4.32 11.59 -16.18
C ASP A 560 -4.57 11.32 -14.69
N VAL A 561 -4.10 10.16 -14.20
CA VAL A 561 -4.19 9.84 -12.77
C VAL A 561 -3.43 10.86 -11.94
N CYS A 562 -2.20 11.20 -12.33
CA CYS A 562 -1.39 12.22 -11.66
C CYS A 562 -2.06 13.61 -11.72
N MET A 563 -2.67 13.98 -12.85
CA MET A 563 -3.38 15.24 -13.01
C MET A 563 -4.54 15.36 -12.01
N ILE A 564 -5.32 14.29 -11.84
CA ILE A 564 -6.41 14.24 -10.87
C ILE A 564 -5.89 14.33 -9.43
N LEU A 565 -4.84 13.57 -9.11
CA LEU A 565 -4.23 13.56 -7.78
C LEU A 565 -3.65 14.92 -7.38
N PHE A 566 -3.03 15.64 -8.32
CA PHE A 566 -2.29 16.86 -8.05
C PHE A 566 -3.20 18.09 -8.08
N HIS A 567 -4.07 18.21 -9.10
CA HIS A 567 -4.81 19.45 -9.37
C HIS A 567 -6.19 19.52 -8.68
N GLY A 568 -6.76 18.40 -8.24
CA GLY A 568 -8.04 18.38 -7.50
C GLY A 568 -9.27 18.81 -8.34
N SER A 569 -10.38 19.11 -7.65
CA SER A 569 -11.75 19.09 -8.20
C SER A 569 -12.09 20.06 -9.34
N SER A 570 -11.51 21.26 -9.41
CA SER A 570 -11.85 22.25 -10.43
C SER A 570 -11.45 21.81 -11.84
N THR A 571 -10.39 21.00 -11.96
CA THR A 571 -9.78 20.63 -13.24
C THR A 571 -10.25 19.28 -13.76
N ILE A 572 -10.68 18.37 -12.87
CA ILE A 572 -11.03 16.97 -13.22
C ILE A 572 -12.06 16.91 -14.34
N ARG A 573 -13.19 17.62 -14.23
CA ARG A 573 -14.28 17.50 -15.21
C ARG A 573 -13.88 17.96 -16.61
N LYS A 574 -13.17 19.09 -16.70
CA LYS A 574 -12.72 19.66 -17.99
C LYS A 574 -11.62 18.79 -18.62
N HIS A 575 -10.73 18.28 -17.78
CA HIS A 575 -9.67 17.36 -18.18
C HIS A 575 -10.23 16.07 -18.76
N LEU A 576 -11.10 15.36 -18.02
CA LEU A 576 -11.63 14.05 -18.43
C LEU A 576 -12.38 14.09 -19.77
N GLN A 577 -13.08 15.18 -20.09
CA GLN A 577 -13.75 15.33 -21.39
C GLN A 577 -12.77 15.45 -22.57
N THR A 578 -11.63 16.09 -22.34
CA THR A 578 -10.58 16.26 -23.35
C THR A 578 -9.76 14.98 -23.47
N ALA A 579 -9.41 14.39 -22.33
CA ALA A 579 -8.67 13.14 -22.22
C ALA A 579 -9.40 11.98 -22.90
N LEU A 580 -10.72 11.85 -22.75
CA LEU A 580 -11.48 10.77 -23.41
C LEU A 580 -11.33 10.79 -24.94
N LYS A 581 -11.35 11.98 -25.57
CA LYS A 581 -11.19 12.10 -27.03
C LYS A 581 -9.77 11.73 -27.46
N GLN A 582 -8.77 12.13 -26.69
CA GLN A 582 -7.38 11.79 -26.95
C GLN A 582 -7.14 10.29 -26.79
N PHE A 583 -7.71 9.68 -25.75
CA PHE A 583 -7.66 8.25 -25.48
C PHE A 583 -8.23 7.41 -26.64
N GLU A 584 -9.38 7.79 -27.19
CA GLU A 584 -9.98 7.08 -28.33
C GLU A 584 -9.05 7.06 -29.57
N ILE A 585 -8.37 8.18 -29.82
CA ILE A 585 -7.42 8.32 -30.92
C ILE A 585 -6.18 7.44 -30.70
N THR A 586 -5.55 7.55 -29.53
CA THR A 586 -4.32 6.81 -29.24
C THR A 586 -4.55 5.31 -29.14
N LYS A 587 -5.74 4.91 -28.66
CA LYS A 587 -6.20 3.51 -28.69
C LYS A 587 -6.35 2.98 -30.11
N ALA A 588 -6.91 3.76 -31.03
CA ALA A 588 -7.03 3.36 -32.44
C ALA A 588 -5.67 3.19 -33.13
N ILE A 589 -4.72 4.08 -32.84
CA ILE A 589 -3.32 3.98 -33.32
C ILE A 589 -2.66 2.71 -32.77
N ASP A 590 -2.74 2.50 -31.45
CA ASP A 590 -2.17 1.33 -30.78
C ASP A 590 -2.75 0.00 -31.30
N GLU A 591 -4.05 -0.06 -31.57
CA GLU A 591 -4.69 -1.23 -32.20
C GLU A 591 -4.16 -1.52 -33.62
N LYS A 592 -3.85 -0.48 -34.38
CA LYS A 592 -3.30 -0.63 -35.73
C LYS A 592 -1.83 -1.03 -35.69
N SER A 593 -0.98 -0.30 -34.94
CA SER A 593 0.47 -0.51 -34.92
C SER A 593 0.90 -1.68 -34.05
N TRP A 594 0.37 -1.75 -32.82
CA TRP A 594 0.87 -2.63 -31.75
C TRP A 594 -0.13 -3.71 -31.34
N LYS A 595 -1.35 -3.73 -31.89
CA LYS A 595 -2.40 -4.73 -31.61
C LYS A 595 -2.75 -4.85 -30.13
N ARG A 596 -2.73 -3.73 -29.39
CA ARG A 596 -2.92 -3.69 -27.93
C ARG A 596 -1.92 -4.57 -27.16
N MET A 597 -0.68 -4.65 -27.67
CA MET A 597 0.46 -5.35 -27.07
C MET A 597 0.62 -5.04 -25.58
N ARG A 598 0.63 -3.74 -25.23
CA ARG A 598 0.82 -3.27 -23.85
C ARG A 598 -0.43 -2.60 -23.35
N ARG A 599 -1.38 -3.42 -22.87
CA ARG A 599 -2.51 -2.87 -22.12
C ARG A 599 -2.00 -2.22 -20.84
N SER A 600 -2.43 -0.98 -20.64
CA SER A 600 -2.21 -0.26 -19.40
C SER A 600 -2.85 -1.03 -18.24
N PRO A 601 -2.11 -1.32 -17.16
CA PRO A 601 -2.69 -1.83 -15.91
C PRO A 601 -3.80 -0.94 -15.33
N LEU A 602 -3.84 0.33 -15.74
CA LEU A 602 -4.80 1.33 -15.28
C LEU A 602 -5.99 1.49 -16.24
N GLU A 603 -6.08 0.75 -17.35
CA GLU A 603 -7.14 0.98 -18.38
C GLU A 603 -8.55 0.89 -17.76
N HIS A 604 -8.81 -0.04 -16.83
CA HIS A 604 -10.10 -0.11 -16.13
C HIS A 604 -10.34 1.09 -15.22
N LEU A 605 -9.32 1.52 -14.47
CA LEU A 605 -9.38 2.68 -13.59
C LEU A 605 -9.67 3.95 -14.38
N VAL A 606 -8.92 4.20 -15.45
CA VAL A 606 -9.04 5.39 -16.28
C VAL A 606 -10.37 5.41 -17.04
N ARG A 607 -10.83 4.26 -17.54
CA ARG A 607 -12.17 4.16 -18.15
C ARG A 607 -13.28 4.51 -17.15
N GLU A 608 -13.17 4.05 -15.92
CA GLU A 608 -14.11 4.37 -14.84
C GLU A 608 -14.06 5.86 -14.48
N LEU A 609 -12.88 6.49 -14.50
CA LEU A 609 -12.73 7.94 -14.35
C LEU A 609 -13.43 8.70 -15.48
N TYR A 610 -13.21 8.34 -16.75
CA TYR A 610 -13.82 9.05 -17.88
C TYR A 610 -15.35 8.95 -17.92
N THR A 611 -15.90 7.78 -17.59
CA THR A 611 -17.32 7.48 -17.79
C THR A 611 -18.15 7.57 -16.52
N GLY A 612 -17.58 7.20 -15.36
CA GLY A 612 -18.27 7.12 -14.08
C GLY A 612 -18.22 8.40 -13.24
N TYR A 613 -17.17 9.22 -13.38
CA TYR A 613 -16.94 10.38 -12.50
C TYR A 613 -18.10 11.40 -12.51
N GLY A 614 -18.58 11.81 -13.69
CA GLY A 614 -19.63 12.82 -13.82
C GLY A 614 -20.94 12.44 -13.09
N PRO A 615 -21.51 11.25 -13.38
CA PRO A 615 -22.66 10.71 -12.64
C PRO A 615 -22.40 10.57 -11.14
N ALA A 616 -21.25 10.03 -10.75
CA ALA A 616 -20.88 9.81 -9.35
C ALA A 616 -20.82 11.12 -8.55
N ALA A 617 -20.13 12.13 -9.09
CA ALA A 617 -20.02 13.46 -8.49
C ALA A 617 -21.41 14.10 -8.27
N LYS A 618 -22.33 13.94 -9.24
CA LYS A 618 -23.70 14.44 -9.12
C LYS A 618 -24.51 13.69 -8.06
N ALA A 619 -24.40 12.36 -8.02
CA ALA A 619 -25.16 11.52 -7.09
C ALA A 619 -24.76 11.75 -5.63
N TRP A 620 -23.47 11.96 -5.38
CA TRP A 620 -22.92 12.12 -4.03
C TRP A 620 -22.77 13.57 -3.56
N ALA A 621 -22.98 14.56 -4.44
CA ALA A 621 -22.90 15.98 -4.09
C ALA A 621 -23.69 16.36 -2.81
N PRO A 622 -24.95 15.93 -2.60
CA PRO A 622 -25.69 16.30 -1.39
C PRO A 622 -25.00 15.87 -0.09
N LYS A 623 -24.26 14.76 -0.14
CA LYS A 623 -23.56 14.22 1.04
C LYS A 623 -22.16 14.81 1.24
N LEU A 624 -21.47 15.09 0.13
CA LEU A 624 -20.07 15.48 0.15
C LEU A 624 -19.85 17.00 0.15
N ASN A 625 -20.86 17.80 -0.23
CA ASN A 625 -20.78 19.26 -0.26
C ASN A 625 -20.45 19.90 1.11
N ARG A 626 -20.75 19.20 2.22
CA ARG A 626 -20.36 19.65 3.57
C ARG A 626 -18.83 19.70 3.74
N HIS A 627 -18.12 18.80 3.06
CA HIS A 627 -16.66 18.64 3.14
C HIS A 627 -15.93 19.37 2.04
N PHE A 628 -16.53 19.43 0.85
CA PHE A 628 -15.93 20.02 -0.34
C PHE A 628 -16.65 21.34 -0.65
N ARG A 629 -16.03 22.47 -0.30
CA ARG A 629 -16.61 23.80 -0.58
C ARG A 629 -16.85 23.96 -2.09
N PHE A 630 -18.06 24.37 -2.46
CA PHE A 630 -18.41 24.75 -3.83
C PHE A 630 -18.55 26.28 -3.93
N PRO A 631 -17.94 26.94 -4.94
CA PRO A 631 -17.09 26.36 -5.98
C PRO A 631 -15.70 25.96 -5.45
N PRO A 632 -15.10 24.88 -5.99
CA PRO A 632 -13.73 24.52 -5.64
C PRO A 632 -12.80 25.69 -5.98
N ARG A 633 -11.96 26.10 -5.03
CA ARG A 633 -10.97 27.16 -5.26
C ARG A 633 -10.02 26.66 -6.34
N GLU A 634 -9.88 27.40 -7.43
CA GLU A 634 -8.85 27.12 -8.43
C GLU A 634 -7.49 27.22 -7.74
N ILE A 635 -6.72 26.13 -7.82
CA ILE A 635 -5.36 26.08 -7.34
C ILE A 635 -4.48 26.70 -8.43
N PRO A 636 -3.75 27.80 -8.14
CA PRO A 636 -2.77 28.35 -9.06
C PRO A 636 -1.75 27.27 -9.47
N GLU A 637 -1.36 27.21 -10.75
CA GLU A 637 -0.48 26.15 -11.26
C GLU A 637 0.86 26.05 -10.50
N ASP A 638 1.40 27.18 -10.06
CA ASP A 638 2.63 27.30 -9.26
C ASP A 638 2.50 26.72 -7.85
N GLN A 639 1.27 26.55 -7.35
CA GLN A 639 1.00 26.01 -6.01
C GLN A 639 0.61 24.53 -6.03
N VAL A 640 0.31 23.96 -7.20
CA VAL A 640 -0.14 22.56 -7.34
C VAL A 640 0.87 21.58 -6.75
N GLU A 641 2.15 21.71 -7.13
CA GLU A 641 3.19 20.83 -6.61
C GLU A 641 3.45 21.06 -5.12
N GLN A 642 3.35 22.30 -4.66
CA GLN A 642 3.53 22.61 -3.25
C GLN A 642 2.43 21.97 -2.39
N LEU A 643 1.18 22.00 -2.85
CA LEU A 643 0.06 21.35 -2.16
C LEU A 643 0.17 19.82 -2.19
N TRP A 644 0.57 19.24 -3.32
CA TRP A 644 0.87 17.81 -3.39
C TRP A 644 2.01 17.43 -2.42
N ASN A 645 3.09 18.21 -2.36
CA ASN A 645 4.23 17.94 -1.47
C ASN A 645 3.89 18.10 0.01
N ARG A 646 2.94 18.99 0.35
CA ARG A 646 2.42 19.14 1.71
C ARG A 646 1.44 18.04 2.09
N GLY A 647 0.78 17.43 1.11
CA GLY A 647 -0.19 16.35 1.28
C GLY A 647 -1.53 16.75 1.88
N ASP A 648 -1.62 17.97 2.46
CA ASP A 648 -2.68 18.38 3.38
C ASP A 648 -3.13 17.17 4.22
N VAL A 649 -2.15 16.59 4.91
CA VAL A 649 -2.31 15.34 5.65
C VAL A 649 -3.22 15.63 6.83
N HIS A 650 -4.49 15.30 6.70
CA HIS A 650 -5.36 15.18 7.86
C HIS A 650 -4.89 13.96 8.65
N SER A 651 -4.48 14.17 9.91
CA SER A 651 -4.24 13.01 10.77
C SER A 651 -5.54 12.22 10.91
N LEU A 652 -5.49 10.95 10.52
CA LEU A 652 -6.63 10.03 10.58
C LEU A 652 -7.11 9.81 12.01
N LYS A 653 -6.23 10.03 12.98
CA LYS A 653 -6.51 9.94 14.42
C LYS A 653 -6.25 11.27 15.09
N ARG A 654 -6.87 11.52 16.24
CA ARG A 654 -6.54 12.72 17.02
C ARG A 654 -5.11 12.59 17.56
N GLU A 655 -4.21 13.46 17.10
CA GLU A 655 -2.86 13.55 17.66
C GLU A 655 -2.89 14.35 18.97
N SER A 656 -2.23 13.83 19.99
CA SER A 656 -2.12 14.48 21.28
C SER A 656 -0.67 14.80 21.60
N THR A 657 -0.41 16.04 22.02
CA THR A 657 0.92 16.43 22.52
C THR A 657 1.24 15.69 23.81
N ALA A 658 2.53 15.46 24.09
CA ALA A 658 2.97 14.84 25.34
C ALA A 658 2.40 15.55 26.58
N ALA A 659 2.33 16.89 26.55
CA ALA A 659 1.74 17.69 27.63
C ALA A 659 0.23 17.44 27.82
N GLN A 660 -0.52 17.24 26.73
CA GLN A 660 -1.95 16.87 26.81
C GLN A 660 -2.11 15.46 27.38
N VAL A 661 -1.30 14.50 26.91
CA VAL A 661 -1.29 13.12 27.43
C VAL A 661 -0.98 13.12 28.92
N ASP A 662 0.03 13.87 29.36
CA ASP A 662 0.41 13.96 30.77
C ASP A 662 -0.63 14.69 31.62
N ALA A 663 -1.30 15.71 31.07
CA ALA A 663 -2.42 16.37 31.73
C ALA A 663 -3.59 15.40 31.95
N TRP A 664 -3.90 14.56 30.96
CA TRP A 664 -4.90 13.48 31.09
C TRP A 664 -4.45 12.40 32.08
N ARG A 665 -3.18 11.99 32.09
CA ARG A 665 -2.62 11.09 33.11
C ARG A 665 -2.74 11.65 34.53
N ALA A 666 -2.47 12.94 34.72
CA ALA A 666 -2.64 13.61 36.01
C ALA A 666 -4.12 13.64 36.44
N LEU A 667 -5.06 13.78 35.50
CA LEU A 667 -6.51 13.63 35.77
C LEU A 667 -6.84 12.19 36.21
N PHE A 668 -6.29 11.16 35.56
CA PHE A 668 -6.48 9.76 35.96
C PHE A 668 -5.95 9.44 37.36
N ARG A 669 -4.86 10.10 37.77
CA ARG A 669 -4.24 9.93 39.10
C ARG A 669 -4.90 10.77 40.20
N GLY A 670 -5.84 11.65 39.86
CA GLY A 670 -6.50 12.54 40.82
C GLY A 670 -5.61 13.67 41.34
N GLU A 671 -4.50 13.97 40.64
CA GLU A 671 -3.50 14.97 41.05
C GLU A 671 -3.98 16.42 40.82
N ARG A 672 -5.01 16.62 39.98
CA ARG A 672 -5.69 17.91 39.80
C ARG A 672 -7.01 17.92 40.57
N ASN A 673 -7.27 19.02 41.30
CA ASN A 673 -8.48 19.24 42.12
C ASN A 673 -9.74 18.60 41.50
N GLY A 674 -10.39 17.68 42.24
CA GLY A 674 -11.50 16.84 41.78
C GLY A 674 -12.76 17.53 41.24
N ARG A 675 -12.76 18.87 41.11
CA ARG A 675 -13.76 19.64 40.36
C ARG A 675 -13.57 19.53 38.84
N TYR A 676 -12.34 19.42 38.33
CA TYR A 676 -12.08 19.34 36.88
C TYR A 676 -12.40 17.96 36.27
N ALA A 677 -12.16 16.87 37.01
CA ALA A 677 -12.46 15.51 36.57
C ALA A 677 -13.97 15.23 36.37
N ARG A 678 -14.86 16.09 36.88
CA ARG A 678 -16.32 15.97 36.74
C ARG A 678 -16.88 16.67 35.49
N VAL A 679 -16.04 17.30 34.67
CA VAL A 679 -16.50 18.15 33.54
C VAL A 679 -16.08 17.60 32.18
N VAL A 680 -15.08 16.72 32.11
CA VAL A 680 -14.47 16.24 30.85
C VAL A 680 -15.10 14.92 30.38
N SER A 681 -15.34 14.76 29.08
CA SER A 681 -15.84 13.48 28.53
C SER A 681 -14.71 12.49 28.36
N TRP A 682 -14.90 11.23 28.72
CA TRP A 682 -13.84 10.22 28.61
C TRP A 682 -13.51 9.90 27.15
N SER A 683 -14.47 10.00 26.23
CA SER A 683 -14.17 9.85 24.79
C SER A 683 -13.26 10.94 24.23
N ASP A 684 -13.11 12.09 24.90
CA ASP A 684 -12.19 13.15 24.49
C ASP A 684 -10.73 12.81 24.80
N ALA A 685 -10.47 11.76 25.59
CA ALA A 685 -9.12 11.39 25.98
C ALA A 685 -8.24 11.01 24.78
N PRO A 686 -6.91 11.23 24.87
CA PRO A 686 -5.94 10.80 23.87
C PRO A 686 -6.00 9.29 23.58
N PRO A 687 -5.89 8.86 22.31
CA PRO A 687 -5.83 7.43 21.91
C PRO A 687 -4.82 6.61 22.68
N GLU A 688 -3.67 7.19 23.03
CA GLU A 688 -2.58 6.56 23.76
C GLU A 688 -2.98 6.14 25.18
N LEU A 689 -4.07 6.70 25.72
CA LEU A 689 -4.58 6.40 27.06
C LEU A 689 -5.74 5.41 27.04
N LEU A 690 -6.23 4.96 25.88
CA LEU A 690 -7.36 4.05 25.76
C LEU A 690 -7.16 2.77 26.59
N ALA A 691 -5.99 2.13 26.47
CA ALA A 691 -5.69 0.92 27.24
C ALA A 691 -5.61 1.19 28.75
N THR A 692 -5.16 2.38 29.15
CA THR A 692 -5.14 2.79 30.56
C THR A 692 -6.54 3.07 31.10
N MET A 693 -7.41 3.68 30.28
CA MET A 693 -8.81 3.98 30.61
C MET A 693 -9.65 2.72 30.79
N LEU A 694 -9.51 1.79 29.83
CA LEU A 694 -10.19 0.51 29.84
C LEU A 694 -9.52 -0.51 30.78
N LEU A 695 -8.49 -0.08 31.54
CA LEU A 695 -7.71 -0.94 32.43
C LEU A 695 -7.16 -2.19 31.72
N LEU A 696 -6.91 -2.17 30.41
CA LEU A 696 -6.43 -3.33 29.66
C LEU A 696 -5.00 -3.74 30.08
N ASP A 697 -4.16 -2.76 30.40
CA ASP A 697 -2.73 -2.97 30.72
C ASP A 697 -2.39 -2.86 32.22
N TYR A 698 -3.39 -2.76 33.10
CA TYR A 698 -3.16 -2.35 34.49
C TYR A 698 -2.39 -3.42 35.31
N PRO A 699 -1.21 -3.10 35.86
CA PRO A 699 -0.35 -4.04 36.61
C PRO A 699 -0.74 -4.22 38.10
N ASP A 700 -1.72 -3.48 38.63
CA ASP A 700 -2.13 -3.58 40.05
C ASP A 700 -3.06 -4.77 40.36
N VAL A 701 -3.23 -5.73 39.45
CA VAL A 701 -3.56 -7.10 39.88
C VAL A 701 -2.23 -7.68 40.34
N ALA A 702 -1.97 -7.56 41.65
CA ALA A 702 -0.73 -7.97 42.28
C ALA A 702 -0.23 -9.29 41.68
N THR A 703 1.05 -9.35 41.33
CA THR A 703 1.76 -10.60 41.03
C THR A 703 1.36 -11.63 42.07
N HIS A 704 0.49 -12.56 41.68
CA HIS A 704 -0.01 -13.55 42.60
C HIS A 704 1.06 -14.62 42.67
N THR A 705 1.83 -14.57 43.76
CA THR A 705 2.65 -15.69 44.15
C THR A 705 1.72 -16.84 44.49
N CYS A 706 1.79 -17.93 43.72
CA CYS A 706 1.00 -19.12 44.01
C CYS A 706 1.28 -19.55 45.45
N ALA A 707 0.25 -19.60 46.30
CA ALA A 707 0.41 -19.98 47.71
C ALA A 707 1.02 -21.38 47.90
N TRP A 708 0.97 -22.23 46.86
CA TRP A 708 1.46 -23.60 46.90
C TRP A 708 2.86 -23.78 46.32
N CYS A 709 3.19 -23.15 45.18
CA CYS A 709 4.49 -23.30 44.51
C CYS A 709 5.37 -22.06 44.51
N ARG A 710 4.90 -20.93 45.07
CA ARG A 710 5.58 -19.63 45.13
C ARG A 710 5.99 -19.04 43.77
N ALA A 711 5.51 -19.57 42.65
CA ALA A 711 5.72 -18.96 41.34
C ALA A 711 4.97 -17.63 41.25
N GLU A 712 5.68 -16.58 40.84
CA GLU A 712 5.09 -15.27 40.53
C GLU A 712 4.39 -15.33 39.17
N SER A 713 3.18 -14.77 39.09
CA SER A 713 2.47 -14.63 37.83
C SER A 713 3.10 -13.52 36.98
N VAL A 714 3.58 -13.86 35.77
CA VAL A 714 4.10 -12.87 34.82
C VAL A 714 2.94 -12.31 33.99
N LEU A 715 2.85 -10.97 33.90
CA LEU A 715 1.90 -10.25 33.05
C LEU A 715 2.02 -10.73 31.60
N ALA A 716 0.90 -11.05 30.95
CA ALA A 716 0.85 -11.39 29.53
C ALA A 716 1.04 -10.15 28.62
N ASN A 717 1.93 -9.22 28.96
CA ASN A 717 2.23 -8.09 28.10
C ASN A 717 3.32 -8.51 27.11
N GLY A 718 2.94 -8.82 25.87
CA GLY A 718 3.93 -9.03 24.81
C GLY A 718 3.47 -9.66 23.49
N PHE A 719 2.23 -10.15 23.36
CA PHE A 719 1.85 -10.86 22.12
C PHE A 719 1.14 -9.98 21.07
N ALA A 720 0.34 -8.98 21.47
CA ALA A 720 -0.47 -8.19 20.54
C ALA A 720 0.36 -7.26 19.63
N THR A 721 1.41 -6.65 20.15
CA THR A 721 2.34 -5.83 19.35
C THR A 721 3.28 -6.67 18.48
N ALA A 722 3.59 -7.92 18.86
CA ALA A 722 4.43 -8.79 18.05
C ALA A 722 3.68 -9.46 16.89
N THR A 723 2.40 -9.81 17.06
CA THR A 723 1.60 -10.47 16.01
C THR A 723 1.07 -9.51 14.94
N ALA A 724 0.69 -8.28 15.32
CA ALA A 724 0.28 -7.25 14.36
C ALA A 724 1.47 -6.76 13.50
N THR A 725 2.67 -6.69 14.07
CA THR A 725 3.88 -6.25 13.36
C THR A 725 4.51 -7.39 12.54
N ALA A 726 4.44 -8.65 13.00
CA ALA A 726 4.95 -9.80 12.26
C ALA A 726 4.09 -10.19 11.04
N ARG A 727 2.76 -9.98 11.07
CA ARG A 727 1.88 -10.22 9.91
C ARG A 727 1.93 -9.10 8.86
N ARG A 728 2.24 -7.86 9.25
CA ARG A 728 2.31 -6.71 8.32
C ARG A 728 3.57 -6.69 7.45
N HIS A 729 4.60 -7.51 7.74
CA HIS A 729 5.91 -7.41 7.06
C HIS A 729 6.58 -8.71 6.62
N THR A 730 5.90 -9.87 6.51
CA THR A 730 6.61 -11.09 6.10
C THR A 730 5.91 -11.91 5.01
N GLY A 731 6.57 -12.02 3.85
CA GLY A 731 6.25 -13.00 2.83
C GLY A 731 6.66 -14.39 3.30
N MET A 732 5.71 -15.16 3.83
CA MET A 732 5.94 -16.55 4.22
C MET A 732 5.96 -17.45 2.97
N ARG A 733 7.07 -18.13 2.70
CA ARG A 733 7.13 -19.22 1.71
C ARG A 733 7.14 -20.60 2.39
N PRO A 734 6.31 -21.55 1.96
CA PRO A 734 6.36 -22.92 2.45
C PRO A 734 7.53 -23.67 1.80
N ILE A 735 8.46 -24.19 2.61
CA ILE A 735 9.57 -25.02 2.10
C ILE A 735 9.14 -26.50 2.05
N ASN A 736 8.45 -26.98 3.10
CA ASN A 736 7.86 -28.32 3.12
C ASN A 736 6.94 -28.48 4.33
N GLY A 737 5.66 -28.88 4.15
CA GLY A 737 4.61 -29.37 5.08
C GLY A 737 4.43 -28.78 6.50
N SER A 738 5.50 -28.39 7.16
CA SER A 738 5.63 -27.94 8.54
C SER A 738 6.76 -26.92 8.74
N VAL A 739 7.45 -26.45 7.69
CA VAL A 739 8.55 -25.48 7.75
C VAL A 739 8.27 -24.26 6.87
N TYR A 740 8.33 -23.08 7.47
CA TYR A 740 8.12 -21.79 6.81
C TYR A 740 9.41 -20.98 6.82
N GLU A 741 9.73 -20.37 5.69
CA GLU A 741 10.80 -19.38 5.56
C GLU A 741 10.23 -17.99 5.80
N ILE A 742 10.90 -17.21 6.66
CA ILE A 742 10.57 -15.81 6.93
C ILE A 742 11.79 -14.96 6.52
N THR A 743 11.64 -14.20 5.44
CA THR A 743 12.59 -13.15 5.02
C THR A 743 12.13 -11.81 5.56
N CYS A 744 13.01 -11.11 6.30
CA CYS A 744 12.81 -9.75 6.79
C CYS A 744 13.68 -8.81 5.96
N ASP A 745 13.14 -7.66 5.53
CA ASP A 745 13.77 -6.74 4.56
C ASP A 745 14.99 -5.95 5.09
N ASP A 746 15.47 -6.22 6.31
CA ASP A 746 16.74 -5.68 6.81
C ASP A 746 17.86 -6.72 6.62
N ASP A 747 18.86 -6.33 5.83
CA ASP A 747 20.00 -7.14 5.40
C ASP A 747 20.60 -8.05 6.50
N ARG A 748 20.62 -9.37 6.21
CA ARG A 748 21.39 -10.47 6.84
C ARG A 748 20.77 -11.29 8.00
N ARG A 749 19.45 -11.44 8.12
CA ARG A 749 18.87 -12.44 9.07
C ARG A 749 17.84 -13.36 8.41
N GLN A 750 18.21 -14.63 8.22
CA GLN A 750 17.28 -15.71 7.84
C GLN A 750 16.63 -16.28 9.12
N LEU A 751 15.29 -16.31 9.14
CA LEU A 751 14.50 -16.92 10.22
C LEU A 751 13.85 -18.22 9.70
N PHE A 752 14.09 -19.32 10.41
CA PHE A 752 13.43 -20.61 10.16
C PHE A 752 12.37 -20.86 11.23
N ALA A 753 11.14 -21.19 10.82
CA ALA A 753 10.05 -21.56 11.73
C ALA A 753 9.58 -23.00 11.43
N ILE A 754 9.57 -23.86 12.46
CA ILE A 754 9.02 -25.23 12.39
C ILE A 754 7.70 -25.26 13.17
N LYS A 755 6.61 -25.66 12.50
CA LYS A 755 5.30 -25.90 13.09
C LYS A 755 5.19 -27.37 13.50
N CYS A 756 5.29 -27.64 14.81
CA CYS A 756 4.85 -28.91 15.37
C CYS A 756 3.52 -28.69 16.10
N ARG A 757 2.63 -29.68 16.09
CA ARG A 757 1.16 -29.60 16.34
C ARG A 757 0.65 -28.74 17.52
N ARG A 758 1.48 -28.22 18.43
CA ARG A 758 1.09 -27.29 19.51
C ARG A 758 2.12 -26.19 19.85
N THR A 759 3.15 -25.93 19.04
CA THR A 759 4.18 -24.90 19.33
C THR A 759 4.91 -24.42 18.07
N ILE A 760 5.18 -23.11 17.97
CA ILE A 760 6.08 -22.50 16.97
C ILE A 760 7.43 -22.26 17.64
N LEU A 761 8.50 -22.83 17.07
CA LEU A 761 9.88 -22.56 17.47
C LEU A 761 10.51 -21.57 16.49
N ILE A 762 11.10 -20.49 17.00
CA ILE A 762 11.81 -19.46 16.22
C ILE A 762 13.29 -19.52 16.56
N CYS A 763 14.16 -19.71 15.57
CA CYS A 763 15.62 -19.69 15.74
C CYS A 763 16.17 -18.35 15.22
N MET A 764 16.90 -17.60 16.07
CA MET A 764 17.67 -16.43 15.65
C MET A 764 19.15 -16.81 15.53
N ASN A 765 19.73 -16.64 14.33
CA ASN A 765 21.18 -16.68 14.16
C ASN A 765 21.72 -15.25 14.30
N SER A 766 22.48 -14.98 15.35
CA SER A 766 23.33 -13.78 15.41
C SER A 766 24.79 -14.21 15.25
N GLU A 767 25.44 -13.78 14.18
CA GLU A 767 26.90 -13.77 14.12
C GLU A 767 27.41 -12.80 15.19
N ILE A 768 27.84 -13.34 16.33
CA ILE A 768 28.98 -12.94 17.18
C ILE A 768 29.08 -14.00 18.29
N GLY A 769 30.08 -14.89 18.15
CA GLY A 769 30.74 -15.64 19.23
C GLY A 769 29.92 -16.52 20.19
N ASN A 770 29.96 -17.84 19.97
CA ASN A 770 29.87 -18.94 20.96
C ASN A 770 28.79 -18.84 22.07
N ALA A 771 27.57 -19.29 21.78
CA ALA A 771 26.78 -20.23 22.60
C ALA A 771 25.38 -20.43 21.97
N SER A 772 25.14 -21.58 21.32
CA SER A 772 23.81 -22.01 20.90
C SER A 772 23.05 -22.62 22.10
N GLY A 773 22.14 -21.87 22.71
CA GLY A 773 21.28 -22.34 23.80
C GLY A 773 19.90 -22.76 23.29
N TRP A 774 19.54 -24.02 23.50
CA TRP A 774 18.16 -24.50 23.37
C TRP A 774 17.40 -24.19 24.66
N PHE A 775 16.23 -23.56 24.58
CA PHE A 775 15.31 -23.44 25.72
C PHE A 775 14.12 -24.38 25.54
N GLU A 776 14.09 -25.42 26.37
CA GLU A 776 12.99 -26.38 26.49
C GLU A 776 12.21 -26.06 27.79
N TYR A 777 10.90 -25.78 27.69
CA TYR A 777 10.03 -25.66 28.88
C TYR A 777 9.25 -26.97 29.05
N SER A 778 9.87 -27.94 29.73
CA SER A 778 9.29 -29.24 30.06
C SER A 778 8.64 -29.25 31.45
N ARG A 779 7.46 -29.88 31.53
CA ARG A 779 6.62 -30.07 32.73
C ARG A 779 7.37 -30.78 33.87
N LEU A 780 7.24 -30.29 35.10
CA LEU A 780 7.50 -31.07 36.32
C LEU A 780 6.18 -31.68 36.82
N GLN A 781 6.09 -33.00 36.80
CA GLN A 781 5.05 -33.80 37.49
C GLN A 781 5.44 -34.04 38.96
N PRO A 782 4.47 -34.26 39.87
CA PRO A 782 4.71 -34.52 41.29
C PRO A 782 5.16 -35.97 41.55
N SER A 783 6.10 -36.15 42.49
CA SER A 783 6.51 -37.47 43.00
C SER A 783 5.49 -38.05 43.99
N PRO A 784 5.30 -39.38 44.07
CA PRO A 784 4.37 -40.01 45.00
C PRO A 784 5.01 -40.24 46.39
N ILE A 785 4.18 -40.09 47.42
CA ILE A 785 4.45 -40.38 48.84
C ILE A 785 4.48 -41.91 49.06
N PRO A 786 5.44 -42.49 49.80
CA PRO A 786 5.34 -43.86 50.31
C PRO A 786 4.63 -43.88 51.67
N VAL A 787 3.65 -44.78 51.81
CA VAL A 787 2.96 -45.12 53.07
C VAL A 787 3.77 -46.21 53.82
N PRO A 788 3.89 -46.16 55.16
CA PRO A 788 4.64 -47.15 55.94
C PRO A 788 3.79 -48.35 56.40
N HIS A 789 4.45 -49.51 56.57
CA HIS A 789 4.32 -50.55 57.62
C HIS A 789 4.60 -51.98 57.08
N PRO A 790 5.09 -52.94 57.89
CA PRO A 790 5.85 -52.85 59.15
C PRO A 790 7.37 -52.98 58.96
#